data_AF-A0ABD3LXM4-F1
#
_entry.id   AF-A0ABD3LXM4-F1
#
_cell.length_a   1.000
_cell.length_b   1.000
_cell.length_c   1.000
_cell.angle_alpha   90.00
_cell.angle_beta   90.00
_cell.angle_gamma   90.00
#
_symmetry.space_group_name_H-M   'P 1'
#
loop_
_entity.id
_entity.type
_entity.pdbx_description
1 polymer ?
#
loop_
_entity_poly.entity_id
_entity_poly.type
_entity_poly.pdbx_seq_one_letter_code
_entity_poly.pdbx_strand_id
1 'polypeptide(L)'
;MGPVAALVLAFIAISLFIKFAREKVEFFLHSNFKYHVLDALASYIHYGTDIGVDAALQLDYPTQEVFQRRMEGQKYLASKLGDSSTSNGASSSAAEGEKSKSRGYQLASSLVDCRFILAKVCMPLLRELEFPNEKRNFITGVFNNKKNGNDAEAKSGGGGGMLHVRNEDGVSRPYVGNDAVYTFGIDSFYAPIQEEVSRRMTLKNDESKLRFCPIAMNGEIEKNVELIKRLTGLDKVRYSLSGSEAVDGALKDIKASCNNKPLVVRFKSAYHGHVSGVSFVDCPNHVFLPECSQESIDFIERYHYRIAAVIVNPMQHFTGINKPSPPGEKVTHSSRIRSSVPRNEYARWLHSLQEKCTYCTKYLSKIALVMDDIYFAFRTPELLSSNYFVHPDTKAPLKPDVIILGKALAAGYPLSAIVGREGFLNSYDKKFLLQVNKTVGTFAAWHGGIVASNVFLEALEGRGCADGKPILKISAKDQLTSLVQKCDAFTDSLNAEFAKAEVPVRIRNFSNTFSIDFLNKSLYNSRYPQYLLAEGIFLGNYSTGKFNLNADTTKNDFKELEAKFVAAATKMQRDGYFEPMKSGAKFKFLVTLMSRLAKNYAKLYYDQIMADKHIDIEVSHNHPVNKFGHFWSSVGMILFAYPLLFWYGEPLKGCAWFFMTHVVRQSGHFFYEHQDRDIEKLKFGHKDASKKEAVAFLSCAALIYKYREQLSSFASKYIDPSFFHLSIDQYVLVIALFTVVPHFVEIIYQFGFLRGMSWALKIITDPFTDLLDFYTHVIIHPRWFLDFKEHRATYRLDIKTKKVVKVE
;
A
#
# COMPACT_ATOMS: atom_id res chain seq x y z
N MET A 1 33.56 15.16 -39.40
CA MET A 1 32.91 13.87 -39.73
C MET A 1 32.29 14.00 -41.11
N GLY A 2 32.50 13.03 -42.01
CA GLY A 2 31.83 13.05 -43.31
C GLY A 2 30.31 12.80 -43.21
N PRO A 3 29.51 13.20 -44.20
CA PRO A 3 28.04 13.12 -44.17
C PRO A 3 27.50 11.69 -43.95
N VAL A 4 28.19 10.66 -44.44
CA VAL A 4 27.83 9.24 -44.21
C VAL A 4 28.00 8.84 -42.74
N ALA A 5 29.09 9.25 -42.09
CA ALA A 5 29.31 8.97 -40.67
C ALA A 5 28.28 9.70 -39.79
N ALA A 6 27.90 10.93 -40.16
CA ALA A 6 26.86 11.68 -39.48
C ALA A 6 25.48 11.02 -39.61
N LEU A 7 25.12 10.51 -40.80
CA LEU A 7 23.89 9.76 -41.04
C LEU A 7 23.84 8.43 -40.27
N VAL A 8 24.95 7.68 -40.24
CA VAL A 8 25.04 6.42 -39.48
C VAL A 8 24.91 6.67 -37.98
N LEU A 9 25.60 7.69 -37.44
CA LEU A 9 25.48 8.06 -36.02
C LEU A 9 24.08 8.58 -35.68
N ALA A 10 23.46 9.36 -36.57
CA ALA A 10 22.08 9.81 -36.40
C ALA A 10 21.10 8.62 -36.40
N PHE A 11 21.27 7.65 -37.31
CA PHE A 11 20.44 6.45 -37.35
C PHE A 11 20.61 5.58 -36.10
N ILE A 12 21.85 5.40 -35.61
CA ILE A 12 22.12 4.70 -34.35
C ILE A 12 21.47 5.45 -33.18
N ALA A 13 21.64 6.77 -33.09
CA ALA A 13 21.07 7.59 -32.02
C ALA A 13 19.53 7.56 -32.01
N ILE A 14 18.89 7.70 -33.19
CA ILE A 14 17.44 7.59 -33.36
C ILE A 14 16.96 6.18 -32.98
N SER A 15 17.65 5.13 -33.43
CA SER A 15 17.30 3.74 -33.10
C SER A 15 17.41 3.46 -31.59
N LEU A 16 18.46 3.96 -30.94
CA LEU A 16 18.63 3.87 -29.48
C LEU A 16 17.57 4.69 -28.74
N PHE A 17 17.23 5.88 -29.23
CA PHE A 17 16.18 6.73 -28.65
C PHE A 17 14.80 6.07 -28.77
N ILE A 18 14.43 5.54 -29.94
CA ILE A 18 13.17 4.81 -30.14
C ILE A 18 13.12 3.58 -29.23
N LYS A 19 14.22 2.82 -29.13
CA LYS A 19 14.32 1.67 -28.22
C LYS A 19 14.12 2.11 -26.76
N PHE A 20 14.79 3.17 -26.33
CA PHE A 20 14.67 3.72 -24.99
C PHE A 20 13.25 4.24 -24.70
N ALA A 21 12.65 4.98 -25.64
CA ALA A 21 11.29 5.51 -25.51
C ALA A 21 10.26 4.37 -25.42
N ARG A 22 10.34 3.38 -26.31
CA ARG A 22 9.49 2.17 -26.28
C ARG A 22 9.63 1.44 -24.96
N GLU A 23 10.86 1.25 -24.48
CA GLU A 23 11.12 0.63 -23.19
C GLU A 23 10.47 1.42 -22.04
N LYS A 24 10.61 2.75 -22.02
CA LYS A 24 9.97 3.61 -21.00
C LYS A 24 8.45 3.53 -21.05
N VAL A 25 7.85 3.51 -22.23
CA VAL A 25 6.40 3.35 -22.40
C VAL A 25 5.95 1.98 -21.92
N GLU A 26 6.65 0.91 -22.28
CA GLU A 26 6.32 -0.46 -21.86
C GLU A 26 6.39 -0.60 -20.33
N PHE A 27 7.46 -0.09 -19.70
CA PHE A 27 7.55 -0.05 -18.24
C PHE A 27 6.49 0.84 -17.59
N PHE A 28 6.12 1.96 -18.21
CA PHE A 28 5.06 2.83 -17.73
C PHE A 28 3.69 2.13 -17.78
N LEU A 29 3.40 1.39 -18.85
CA LEU A 29 2.16 0.60 -18.98
C LEU A 29 2.09 -0.57 -17.99
N HIS A 30 3.25 -1.11 -17.59
CA HIS A 30 3.38 -2.12 -16.53
C HIS A 30 3.64 -1.52 -15.14
N SER A 31 3.53 -0.20 -15.01
CA SER A 31 3.59 0.50 -13.72
C SER A 31 2.21 0.51 -13.05
N ASN A 32 2.20 0.96 -11.80
CA ASN A 32 1.00 1.01 -10.97
C ASN A 32 0.12 2.25 -11.17
N PHE A 33 0.32 2.99 -12.26
CA PHE A 33 -0.36 4.26 -12.51
C PHE A 33 -1.88 4.18 -12.32
N LYS A 34 -2.53 3.13 -12.83
CA LYS A 34 -3.97 2.89 -12.62
C LYS A 34 -4.36 2.85 -11.14
N TYR A 35 -3.57 2.19 -10.31
CA TYR A 35 -3.85 2.07 -8.88
C TYR A 35 -3.50 3.34 -8.11
N HIS A 36 -2.50 4.12 -8.54
CA HIS A 36 -2.28 5.48 -8.04
C HIS A 36 -3.51 6.36 -8.25
N VAL A 37 -4.13 6.29 -9.44
CA VAL A 37 -5.37 7.02 -9.73
C VAL A 37 -6.51 6.53 -8.83
N LEU A 38 -6.69 5.21 -8.66
CA LEU A 38 -7.71 4.65 -7.77
C LEU A 38 -7.49 5.01 -6.30
N ASP A 39 -6.24 5.07 -5.83
CA ASP A 39 -5.91 5.44 -4.46
C ASP A 39 -6.14 6.93 -4.18
N ALA A 40 -5.79 7.78 -5.15
CA ALA A 40 -6.13 9.20 -5.10
C ALA A 40 -7.65 9.40 -5.06
N LEU A 41 -8.41 8.64 -5.86
CA LEU A 41 -9.87 8.63 -5.85
C LEU A 41 -10.48 8.08 -4.55
N ALA A 42 -9.85 7.11 -3.89
CA ALA A 42 -10.31 6.54 -2.62
C ALA A 42 -10.04 7.49 -1.43
N SER A 43 -8.85 8.06 -1.38
CA SER A 43 -8.44 9.07 -0.38
C SER A 43 -9.29 10.34 -0.45
N TYR A 44 -9.88 10.60 -1.62
CA TYR A 44 -10.71 11.75 -1.90
C TYR A 44 -12.09 11.74 -1.20
N ILE A 45 -12.62 10.57 -0.82
CA ILE A 45 -13.98 10.42 -0.24
C ILE A 45 -14.07 10.89 1.22
N HIS A 46 -12.98 11.45 1.75
CA HIS A 46 -12.85 11.84 3.15
C HIS A 46 -13.38 13.25 3.52
N TYR A 47 -13.75 14.13 2.56
CA TYR A 47 -13.90 15.58 2.86
C TYR A 47 -15.10 16.33 2.22
N GLY A 48 -16.24 15.67 1.99
CA GLY A 48 -17.49 16.36 1.59
C GLY A 48 -18.36 16.80 2.78
N THR A 49 -19.21 17.82 2.61
CA THR A 49 -20.26 18.21 3.59
C THR A 49 -21.53 17.36 3.50
N ASP A 50 -21.65 16.50 2.48
CA ASP A 50 -22.78 15.61 2.21
C ASP A 50 -22.52 14.18 2.71
N ILE A 51 -21.96 14.03 3.91
CA ILE A 51 -21.52 12.74 4.46
C ILE A 51 -22.53 12.23 5.50
N GLY A 52 -22.95 10.98 5.34
CA GLY A 52 -23.79 10.24 6.29
C GLY A 52 -24.39 8.99 5.66
N VAL A 53 -24.89 8.08 6.49
CA VAL A 53 -25.56 6.82 6.09
C VAL A 53 -26.53 7.01 4.91
N ASP A 54 -27.40 8.02 4.96
CA ASP A 54 -28.44 8.24 3.92
C ASP A 54 -27.82 8.48 2.53
N ALA A 55 -26.85 9.39 2.44
CA ALA A 55 -26.14 9.68 1.19
C ALA A 55 -25.38 8.45 0.68
N ALA A 56 -24.84 7.64 1.60
CA ALA A 56 -24.12 6.41 1.28
C ALA A 56 -25.03 5.33 0.68
N LEU A 57 -26.25 5.19 1.21
CA LEU A 57 -27.25 4.21 0.76
C LEU A 57 -27.94 4.61 -0.56
N GLN A 58 -27.69 5.83 -1.05
CA GLN A 58 -28.21 6.35 -2.31
C GLN A 58 -27.16 6.48 -3.44
N LEU A 59 -25.92 6.05 -3.22
CA LEU A 59 -24.81 6.23 -4.18
C LEU A 59 -25.09 5.60 -5.56
N ASP A 60 -25.85 4.52 -5.61
CA ASP A 60 -26.28 3.82 -6.83
C ASP A 60 -27.63 4.29 -7.39
N TYR A 61 -28.18 5.39 -6.85
CA TYR A 61 -29.48 5.96 -7.23
C TYR A 61 -30.62 4.90 -7.22
N PRO A 62 -30.90 4.29 -6.04
CA PRO A 62 -31.91 3.26 -5.91
C PRO A 62 -33.32 3.81 -6.11
N THR A 63 -34.31 2.94 -6.30
CA THR A 63 -35.73 3.35 -6.19
C THR A 63 -36.04 3.72 -4.74
N GLN A 64 -37.11 4.49 -4.51
CA GLN A 64 -37.53 4.86 -3.15
C GLN A 64 -37.80 3.63 -2.27
N GLU A 65 -38.42 2.60 -2.83
CA GLU A 65 -38.68 1.34 -2.14
C GLU A 65 -37.38 0.65 -1.68
N VAL A 66 -36.39 0.54 -2.56
CA VAL A 66 -35.10 -0.07 -2.24
C VAL A 66 -34.35 0.75 -1.19
N PHE A 67 -34.41 2.07 -1.29
CA PHE A 67 -33.83 2.96 -0.30
C PHE A 67 -34.47 2.76 1.09
N GLN A 68 -35.79 2.67 1.17
CA GLN A 68 -36.48 2.41 2.45
C GLN A 68 -36.10 1.06 3.06
N ARG A 69 -36.07 -0.02 2.25
CA ARG A 69 -35.60 -1.34 2.72
C ARG A 69 -34.16 -1.30 3.24
N ARG A 70 -33.27 -0.56 2.57
CA ARG A 70 -31.89 -0.36 3.04
C ARG A 70 -31.85 0.44 4.35
N MET A 71 -32.71 1.44 4.52
CA MET A 71 -32.80 2.19 5.79
C MET A 71 -33.28 1.31 6.94
N GLU A 72 -34.24 0.42 6.70
CA GLU A 72 -34.69 -0.58 7.67
C GLU A 72 -33.57 -1.56 8.03
N GLY A 73 -32.86 -2.10 7.04
CA GLY A 73 -31.70 -2.97 7.27
C GLY A 73 -30.56 -2.28 8.04
N GLN A 74 -30.33 -0.99 7.79
CA GLN A 74 -29.39 -0.20 8.59
C GLN A 74 -29.84 -0.07 10.05
N LYS A 75 -31.13 0.19 10.31
CA LYS A 75 -31.67 0.23 11.67
C LYS A 75 -31.55 -1.12 12.37
N TYR A 76 -31.82 -2.22 11.67
CA TYR A 76 -31.62 -3.59 12.17
C TYR A 76 -30.17 -3.85 12.56
N LEU A 77 -29.22 -3.55 11.67
CA LEU A 77 -27.81 -3.73 11.96
C LEU A 77 -27.36 -2.81 13.10
N ALA A 78 -27.84 -1.57 13.15
CA ALA A 78 -27.59 -0.68 14.27
C ALA A 78 -28.09 -1.26 15.59
N SER A 79 -29.30 -1.84 15.64
CA SER A 79 -29.84 -2.43 16.87
C SER A 79 -29.12 -3.73 17.29
N LYS A 80 -28.72 -4.57 16.32
CA LYS A 80 -28.00 -5.82 16.61
C LYS A 80 -26.53 -5.58 16.97
N LEU A 81 -25.88 -4.63 16.31
CA LEU A 81 -24.47 -4.31 16.48
C LEU A 81 -24.24 -3.16 17.48
N GLY A 82 -25.30 -2.47 17.90
CA GLY A 82 -25.26 -1.33 18.81
C GLY A 82 -26.48 -1.26 19.70
N ASP A 83 -26.37 -1.83 20.90
CA ASP A 83 -27.34 -1.56 21.94
C ASP A 83 -26.62 -1.17 23.24
N SER A 84 -26.80 0.10 23.62
CA SER A 84 -26.58 0.62 24.96
C SER A 84 -27.89 1.24 25.46
N SER A 85 -29.01 0.50 25.37
CA SER A 85 -30.30 0.98 25.85
C SER A 85 -31.19 -0.03 26.58
N THR A 86 -30.68 -1.20 26.99
CA THR A 86 -31.35 -2.04 27.99
C THR A 86 -30.81 -1.77 29.40
N SER A 87 -31.15 -0.61 29.95
CA SER A 87 -31.19 -0.40 31.40
C SER A 87 -32.38 0.51 31.72
N ASN A 88 -33.60 0.02 31.50
CA ASN A 88 -34.79 0.60 32.10
C ASN A 88 -35.61 -0.55 32.70
N GLY A 89 -35.71 -0.57 34.03
CA GLY A 89 -36.71 -1.35 34.75
C GLY A 89 -36.20 -2.30 35.83
N ALA A 90 -35.42 -1.82 36.79
CA ALA A 90 -35.46 -2.36 38.16
C ALA A 90 -34.95 -1.30 39.14
N SER A 91 -35.87 -0.79 39.95
CA SER A 91 -35.60 0.08 41.10
C SER A 91 -34.86 -0.68 42.20
N SER A 92 -33.69 -0.20 42.61
CA SER A 92 -33.29 -0.06 44.02
C SER A 92 -31.85 0.45 44.14
N SER A 93 -31.71 1.60 44.79
CA SER A 93 -30.57 2.14 45.52
C SER A 93 -29.29 1.28 45.65
N ALA A 94 -28.18 1.73 45.07
CA ALA A 94 -26.85 1.69 45.69
C ALA A 94 -25.82 2.50 44.85
N ALA A 95 -25.15 3.43 45.54
CA ALA A 95 -23.80 3.99 45.36
C ALA A 95 -23.17 4.17 43.96
N GLU A 96 -22.64 5.38 43.75
CA GLU A 96 -21.58 5.81 42.83
C GLU A 96 -20.83 4.66 42.11
N GLY A 97 -21.30 4.30 40.92
CA GLY A 97 -20.61 3.40 39.99
C GLY A 97 -20.22 4.17 38.74
N GLU A 98 -18.92 4.17 38.43
CA GLU A 98 -18.36 4.70 37.18
C GLU A 98 -19.24 4.36 35.98
N LYS A 99 -19.63 5.39 35.22
CA LYS A 99 -20.08 5.21 33.83
C LYS A 99 -18.99 4.42 33.11
N SER A 100 -19.19 3.12 32.92
CA SER A 100 -18.31 2.23 32.16
C SER A 100 -18.16 2.78 30.74
N LYS A 101 -17.17 3.66 30.54
CA LYS A 101 -16.63 3.98 29.22
C LYS A 101 -16.00 2.68 28.74
N SER A 102 -16.43 2.14 27.60
CA SER A 102 -15.91 0.87 27.10
C SER A 102 -14.39 0.96 26.97
N ARG A 103 -13.67 0.21 27.82
CA ARG A 103 -12.22 0.11 27.85
C ARG A 103 -11.65 -0.15 26.46
N GLY A 104 -12.36 -0.96 25.67
CA GLY A 104 -12.00 -1.27 24.30
C GLY A 104 -11.88 -0.07 23.36
N TYR A 105 -12.74 0.95 23.49
CA TYR A 105 -12.67 2.14 22.63
C TYR A 105 -11.45 3.00 22.95
N GLN A 106 -11.18 3.23 24.25
CA GLN A 106 -10.02 4.00 24.69
C GLN A 106 -8.71 3.32 24.27
N LEU A 107 -8.62 1.99 24.42
CA LEU A 107 -7.46 1.22 23.97
C LEU A 107 -7.32 1.25 22.44
N ALA A 108 -8.41 1.04 21.68
CA ALA A 108 -8.38 1.11 20.23
C ALA A 108 -7.96 2.51 19.73
N SER A 109 -8.44 3.58 20.37
CA SER A 109 -8.03 4.96 20.06
C SER A 109 -6.56 5.25 20.37
N SER A 110 -5.95 4.46 21.25
CA SER A 110 -4.53 4.56 21.62
C SER A 110 -3.61 3.70 20.73
N LEU A 111 -4.18 2.80 19.92
CA LEU A 111 -3.44 1.88 19.05
C LEU A 111 -3.49 2.37 17.58
N VAL A 112 -2.32 2.63 16.99
CA VAL A 112 -2.21 3.11 15.60
C VAL A 112 -2.16 1.95 14.58
N ASP A 113 -2.09 0.70 15.04
CA ASP A 113 -2.03 -0.47 14.17
C ASP A 113 -3.38 -0.71 13.48
N CYS A 114 -3.30 -0.85 12.16
CA CYS A 114 -4.42 -1.16 11.28
C CYS A 114 -5.23 -2.41 11.60
N ARG A 115 -4.65 -3.35 12.35
CA ARG A 115 -5.33 -4.57 12.79
C ARG A 115 -6.36 -4.29 13.88
N PHE A 116 -6.19 -3.22 14.67
CA PHE A 116 -7.10 -2.85 15.75
C PHE A 116 -8.09 -1.74 15.36
N ILE A 117 -7.75 -0.94 14.34
CA ILE A 117 -8.68 -0.02 13.66
C ILE A 117 -9.24 -0.75 12.43
N LEU A 118 -9.95 -1.86 12.66
CA LEU A 118 -10.50 -2.68 11.58
C LEU A 118 -11.33 -1.81 10.62
N ALA A 119 -10.94 -1.91 9.34
CA ALA A 119 -11.20 -1.04 8.19
C ALA A 119 -10.28 0.20 8.05
N LYS A 120 -9.09 -0.05 7.50
CA LYS A 120 -8.26 0.98 6.88
C LYS A 120 -9.01 1.63 5.70
N VAL A 121 -9.44 2.88 5.91
CA VAL A 121 -9.08 4.06 5.09
C VAL A 121 -9.17 3.87 3.57
N CYS A 122 -10.30 3.44 3.03
CA CYS A 122 -10.57 3.61 1.59
C CYS A 122 -11.95 4.18 1.23
N MET A 123 -12.86 4.35 2.20
CA MET A 123 -13.99 5.31 2.17
C MET A 123 -14.57 5.42 3.59
N PRO A 124 -14.43 6.54 4.33
CA PRO A 124 -15.06 6.72 5.65
C PRO A 124 -16.57 6.52 5.61
N LEU A 125 -17.18 6.85 4.48
CA LEU A 125 -18.60 6.65 4.21
C LEU A 125 -18.98 5.16 4.15
N LEU A 126 -18.17 4.32 3.50
CA LEU A 126 -18.35 2.85 3.57
C LEU A 126 -17.98 2.32 4.94
N ARG A 127 -17.01 2.92 5.65
CA ARG A 127 -16.69 2.55 7.04
C ARG A 127 -17.87 2.80 7.98
N GLU A 128 -18.60 3.91 7.83
CA GLU A 128 -19.82 4.20 8.60
C GLU A 128 -20.93 3.18 8.28
N LEU A 129 -21.04 2.76 7.02
CA LEU A 129 -21.93 1.67 6.61
C LEU A 129 -21.43 0.28 7.06
N GLU A 130 -20.13 0.06 7.17
CA GLU A 130 -19.55 -1.24 7.53
C GLU A 130 -19.41 -1.42 9.05
N PHE A 131 -19.28 -0.34 9.82
CA PHE A 131 -19.01 -0.38 11.26
C PHE A 131 -19.77 0.74 11.99
N PRO A 132 -21.07 0.56 12.24
CA PRO A 132 -21.88 1.63 12.82
C PRO A 132 -21.54 1.96 14.28
N ASN A 133 -20.70 1.18 14.99
CA ASN A 133 -20.48 1.39 16.43
C ASN A 133 -19.07 1.09 16.95
N GLU A 134 -18.63 1.94 17.88
CA GLU A 134 -17.31 1.96 18.52
C GLU A 134 -17.14 0.96 19.69
N LYS A 135 -18.20 0.26 20.10
CA LYS A 135 -18.30 -0.33 21.45
C LYS A 135 -18.22 -1.85 21.59
N ARG A 136 -18.08 -2.66 20.54
CA ARG A 136 -18.36 -4.13 20.65
C ARG A 136 -17.32 -5.14 20.15
N ASN A 137 -16.12 -4.70 19.75
CA ASN A 137 -15.13 -5.61 19.15
C ASN A 137 -14.05 -6.13 20.09
N PHE A 138 -14.12 -5.84 21.40
CA PHE A 138 -13.13 -6.37 22.32
C PHE A 138 -13.42 -7.83 22.68
N ILE A 139 -12.54 -8.71 22.23
CA ILE A 139 -12.53 -10.13 22.58
C ILE A 139 -12.04 -10.25 24.02
N THR A 140 -12.90 -10.77 24.90
CA THR A 140 -12.57 -11.09 26.30
C THR A 140 -12.05 -12.51 26.46
N GLY A 141 -12.33 -13.39 25.49
CA GLY A 141 -11.78 -14.74 25.46
C GLY A 141 -12.03 -15.47 24.15
N VAL A 142 -11.15 -16.42 23.87
CA VAL A 142 -11.27 -17.40 22.76
C VAL A 142 -11.23 -18.79 23.37
N PHE A 143 -12.15 -19.66 22.98
CA PHE A 143 -12.21 -21.03 23.52
C PHE A 143 -12.70 -22.03 22.48
N ASN A 144 -12.41 -23.30 22.71
CA ASN A 144 -12.87 -24.41 21.88
C ASN A 144 -14.29 -24.82 22.33
N ASN A 145 -15.23 -24.96 21.38
CA ASN A 145 -16.59 -25.43 21.67
C ASN A 145 -16.62 -26.95 21.89
N LYS A 146 -16.11 -27.39 23.05
CA LYS A 146 -16.30 -28.76 23.54
C LYS A 146 -17.70 -28.87 24.18
N LYS A 147 -18.77 -28.89 23.38
CA LYS A 147 -20.06 -29.33 23.93
C LYS A 147 -19.93 -30.81 24.31
N ASN A 148 -20.39 -31.16 25.52
CA ASN A 148 -20.56 -32.53 26.02
C ASN A 148 -21.52 -33.34 25.12
N GLY A 149 -21.09 -33.67 23.90
CA GLY A 149 -21.86 -34.43 22.93
C GLY A 149 -21.61 -35.92 23.11
N ASN A 150 -22.68 -36.69 23.20
CA ASN A 150 -22.71 -38.17 23.18
C ASN A 150 -22.21 -38.79 21.86
N ASP A 151 -21.41 -38.07 21.07
CA ASP A 151 -20.86 -38.57 19.81
C ASP A 151 -19.70 -39.53 20.13
N ALA A 152 -19.78 -40.75 19.61
CA ALA A 152 -18.77 -41.80 19.84
C ALA A 152 -17.35 -41.38 19.41
N GLU A 153 -17.21 -40.38 18.54
CA GLU A 153 -15.93 -39.77 18.13
C GLU A 153 -15.28 -38.90 19.23
N ALA A 154 -16.04 -38.34 20.17
CA ALA A 154 -15.47 -37.52 21.25
C ALA A 154 -14.70 -38.35 22.30
N LYS A 155 -14.99 -39.65 22.41
CA LYS A 155 -14.40 -40.56 23.40
C LYS A 155 -13.01 -41.10 23.02
N SER A 156 -12.52 -40.86 21.81
CA SER A 156 -11.17 -41.31 21.35
C SER A 156 -10.04 -40.31 21.67
N GLY A 157 -10.31 -39.26 22.46
CA GLY A 157 -9.29 -38.32 22.92
C GLY A 157 -8.87 -37.27 21.88
N GLY A 158 -9.70 -37.01 20.88
CA GLY A 158 -9.46 -36.02 19.80
C GLY A 158 -10.64 -35.09 19.46
N GLY A 159 -11.71 -35.06 20.26
CA GLY A 159 -12.89 -34.24 19.98
C GLY A 159 -12.70 -32.76 20.34
N GLY A 160 -12.16 -31.96 19.42
CA GLY A 160 -12.31 -30.52 19.44
C GLY A 160 -13.56 -30.09 18.65
N GLY A 161 -14.12 -28.93 19.00
CA GLY A 161 -15.11 -28.21 18.20
C GLY A 161 -14.52 -26.93 17.59
N MET A 162 -15.32 -26.23 16.79
CA MET A 162 -14.93 -24.92 16.26
C MET A 162 -14.57 -23.94 17.39
N LEU A 163 -13.68 -23.00 17.10
CA LEU A 163 -13.37 -21.91 18.02
C LEU A 163 -14.56 -20.97 18.21
N HIS A 164 -14.70 -20.45 19.42
CA HIS A 164 -15.68 -19.46 19.79
C HIS A 164 -15.00 -18.25 20.42
N VAL A 165 -15.54 -17.07 20.15
CA VAL A 165 -15.12 -15.79 20.72
C VAL A 165 -16.20 -15.30 21.66
N ARG A 166 -15.80 -14.80 22.84
CA ARG A 166 -16.64 -14.02 23.74
C ARG A 166 -16.17 -12.57 23.71
N ASN A 167 -17.10 -11.65 23.46
CA ASN A 167 -16.81 -10.23 23.51
C ASN A 167 -17.16 -9.65 24.89
N GLU A 168 -16.97 -8.34 25.08
CA GLU A 168 -17.38 -7.61 26.29
C GLU A 168 -18.90 -7.68 26.56
N ASP A 169 -19.72 -8.04 25.57
CA ASP A 169 -21.16 -8.29 25.76
C ASP A 169 -21.47 -9.65 26.41
N GLY A 170 -20.44 -10.47 26.70
CA GLY A 170 -20.58 -11.78 27.32
C GLY A 170 -21.11 -12.88 26.37
N VAL A 171 -21.50 -12.53 25.14
CA VAL A 171 -22.10 -13.47 24.19
C VAL A 171 -21.00 -14.23 23.46
N SER A 172 -21.10 -15.56 23.52
CA SER A 172 -20.24 -16.47 22.76
C SER A 172 -20.73 -16.60 21.32
N ARG A 173 -19.80 -16.51 20.36
CA ARG A 173 -20.07 -16.60 18.93
C ARG A 173 -19.07 -17.55 18.25
N PRO A 174 -19.52 -18.40 17.31
CA PRO A 174 -18.64 -19.04 16.34
C PRO A 174 -17.57 -18.10 15.80
N TYR A 175 -16.31 -18.55 15.85
CA TYR A 175 -15.16 -17.80 15.37
C TYR A 175 -14.68 -18.31 14.03
N VAL A 176 -14.89 -17.50 13.00
CA VAL A 176 -14.43 -17.76 11.63
C VAL A 176 -13.28 -16.80 11.30
N GLY A 177 -12.23 -16.83 12.12
CA GLY A 177 -11.15 -15.84 12.08
C GLY A 177 -9.76 -16.39 12.37
N ASN A 178 -9.52 -17.68 12.23
CA ASN A 178 -8.28 -18.38 12.62
C ASN A 178 -6.98 -17.90 11.93
N ASP A 179 -7.07 -16.84 11.14
CA ASP A 179 -6.03 -16.29 10.26
C ASP A 179 -5.31 -17.42 9.50
N ALA A 180 -4.15 -17.16 8.93
CA ALA A 180 -3.36 -18.22 8.34
C ALA A 180 -2.40 -18.92 9.32
N VAL A 181 -2.75 -18.94 10.61
CA VAL A 181 -1.88 -19.45 11.68
C VAL A 181 -2.48 -20.70 12.34
N TYR A 182 -3.78 -20.71 12.64
CA TYR A 182 -4.47 -21.82 13.32
C TYR A 182 -5.20 -22.75 12.33
N THR A 183 -4.44 -23.59 11.63
CA THR A 183 -4.97 -24.57 10.66
C THR A 183 -5.34 -25.90 11.32
N PHE A 184 -4.52 -26.38 12.25
CA PHE A 184 -4.68 -27.69 12.89
C PHE A 184 -5.63 -27.68 14.09
N GLY A 185 -5.86 -28.85 14.68
CA GLY A 185 -6.69 -28.99 15.88
C GLY A 185 -5.99 -28.52 17.15
N ILE A 186 -6.76 -28.06 18.13
CA ILE A 186 -6.23 -27.49 19.36
C ILE A 186 -5.64 -28.59 20.23
N ASP A 187 -6.45 -29.59 20.60
CA ASP A 187 -5.97 -30.68 21.47
C ASP A 187 -5.12 -31.70 20.69
N SER A 188 -5.43 -31.91 19.41
CA SER A 188 -4.74 -32.89 18.56
C SER A 188 -3.40 -32.39 18.01
N PHE A 189 -3.14 -31.08 18.05
CA PHE A 189 -1.94 -30.47 17.49
C PHE A 189 -1.36 -29.35 18.36
N TYR A 190 -2.06 -28.22 18.55
CA TYR A 190 -1.43 -27.05 19.17
C TYR A 190 -1.07 -27.25 20.66
N ALA A 191 -1.90 -27.96 21.42
CA ALA A 191 -1.64 -28.25 22.84
C ALA A 191 -0.35 -29.08 23.04
N PRO A 192 -0.18 -30.26 22.39
CA PRO A 192 1.06 -31.04 22.54
C PRO A 192 2.29 -30.30 21.98
N ILE A 193 2.14 -29.53 20.90
CA ILE A 193 3.22 -28.66 20.39
C ILE A 193 3.62 -27.62 21.44
N GLN A 194 2.65 -26.94 22.05
CA GLN A 194 2.91 -25.91 23.06
C GLN A 194 3.57 -26.47 24.32
N GLU A 195 3.16 -27.67 24.75
CA GLU A 195 3.78 -28.39 25.86
C GLU A 195 5.26 -28.68 25.57
N GLU A 196 5.56 -29.21 24.39
CA GLU A 196 6.93 -29.54 23.98
C GLU A 196 7.80 -28.29 23.78
N VAL A 197 7.25 -27.20 23.23
CA VAL A 197 7.93 -25.90 23.16
C VAL A 197 8.27 -25.40 24.56
N SER A 198 7.32 -25.44 25.49
CA SER A 198 7.52 -25.00 26.88
C SER A 198 8.58 -25.84 27.59
N ARG A 199 8.59 -27.16 27.35
CA ARG A 199 9.60 -28.09 27.87
C ARG A 199 11.00 -27.73 27.38
N ARG A 200 11.18 -27.47 26.08
CA ARG A 200 12.49 -27.08 25.50
C ARG A 200 12.93 -25.68 25.91
N MET A 201 11.97 -24.78 26.13
CA MET A 201 12.23 -23.44 26.65
C MET A 201 12.50 -23.41 28.16
N THR A 202 12.50 -24.54 28.87
CA THR A 202 12.82 -24.55 30.30
C THR A 202 14.33 -24.38 30.52
N LEU A 203 14.73 -23.51 31.46
CA LEU A 203 16.14 -23.29 31.81
C LEU A 203 16.70 -24.52 32.53
N LYS A 204 17.43 -25.37 31.82
CA LYS A 204 18.01 -26.60 32.37
C LYS A 204 19.54 -26.66 32.30
N ASN A 205 20.15 -25.98 31.34
CA ASN A 205 21.60 -25.98 31.11
C ASN A 205 22.13 -24.59 30.72
N ASP A 206 23.44 -24.42 30.66
CA ASP A 206 24.06 -23.12 30.37
C ASP A 206 23.74 -22.60 28.95
N GLU A 207 23.59 -23.49 27.97
CA GLU A 207 23.13 -23.11 26.62
C GLU A 207 21.72 -22.48 26.65
N SER A 208 20.80 -23.03 27.43
CA SER A 208 19.45 -22.47 27.57
C SER A 208 19.44 -21.09 28.23
N LYS A 209 20.50 -20.72 28.98
CA LYS A 209 20.67 -19.37 29.55
C LYS A 209 21.10 -18.33 28.50
N LEU A 210 21.74 -18.77 27.41
CA LEU A 210 22.20 -17.90 26.31
C LEU A 210 21.08 -17.52 25.32
N ARG A 211 19.85 -18.01 25.52
CA ARG A 211 18.67 -17.77 24.65
C ARG A 211 18.29 -16.30 24.41
N PHE A 212 18.77 -15.38 25.24
CA PHE A 212 18.55 -13.93 25.09
C PHE A 212 19.64 -13.25 24.25
N CYS A 213 20.63 -13.99 23.77
CA CYS A 213 21.63 -13.54 22.81
C CYS A 213 21.27 -14.05 21.40
N PRO A 214 20.53 -13.27 20.59
CA PRO A 214 20.05 -13.69 19.27
C PRO A 214 21.16 -13.90 18.22
N ILE A 215 22.42 -13.65 18.57
CA ILE A 215 23.61 -13.86 17.74
C ILE A 215 24.33 -15.17 18.12
N ALA A 216 23.95 -15.81 19.23
CA ALA A 216 24.58 -17.07 19.65
C ALA A 216 24.18 -18.21 18.70
N MET A 217 25.11 -18.66 17.85
CA MET A 217 25.00 -19.92 17.11
C MET A 217 24.90 -21.05 18.14
N ASN A 218 23.69 -21.59 18.32
CA ASN A 218 23.39 -22.65 19.28
C ASN A 218 22.82 -23.89 18.56
N GLY A 219 22.79 -25.03 19.25
CA GLY A 219 22.33 -26.30 18.68
C GLY A 219 20.88 -26.26 18.18
N GLU A 220 20.00 -25.44 18.78
CA GLU A 220 18.61 -25.29 18.30
C GLU A 220 18.56 -24.60 16.92
N ILE A 221 19.40 -23.59 16.69
CA ILE A 221 19.50 -22.91 15.39
C ILE A 221 20.08 -23.86 14.33
N GLU A 222 21.15 -24.59 14.65
CA GLU A 222 21.75 -25.57 13.73
C GLU A 222 20.71 -26.61 13.29
N LYS A 223 20.01 -27.21 14.28
CA LYS A 223 18.93 -28.15 14.04
C LYS A 223 17.81 -27.57 13.17
N ASN A 224 17.42 -26.32 13.41
CA ASN A 224 16.38 -25.67 12.61
C ASN A 224 16.81 -25.47 11.15
N VAL A 225 18.06 -25.04 10.94
CA VAL A 225 18.62 -24.90 9.59
C VAL A 225 18.57 -26.25 8.87
N GLU A 226 18.94 -27.35 9.52
CA GLU A 226 18.86 -28.69 8.91
C GLU A 226 17.42 -29.10 8.57
N LEU A 227 16.48 -28.90 9.50
CA LEU A 227 15.06 -29.22 9.28
C LEU A 227 14.48 -28.44 8.10
N ILE A 228 14.75 -27.13 8.02
CA ILE A 228 14.30 -26.28 6.93
C ILE A 228 14.94 -26.70 5.60
N LYS A 229 16.25 -26.96 5.58
CA LYS A 229 16.95 -27.42 4.37
C LYS A 229 16.40 -28.76 3.87
N ARG A 230 16.10 -29.70 4.77
CA ARG A 230 15.45 -30.97 4.39
C ARG A 230 14.03 -30.75 3.87
N LEU A 231 13.26 -29.87 4.49
CA LEU A 231 11.89 -29.54 4.06
C LEU A 231 11.85 -28.97 2.64
N THR A 232 12.77 -28.07 2.29
CA THR A 232 12.74 -27.34 1.02
C THR A 232 13.68 -27.90 -0.05
N GLY A 233 14.71 -28.65 0.32
CA GLY A 233 15.78 -29.10 -0.57
C GLY A 233 16.73 -27.98 -1.03
N LEU A 234 16.85 -26.89 -0.25
CA LEU A 234 17.65 -25.70 -0.59
C LEU A 234 18.85 -25.54 0.35
N ASP A 235 19.77 -24.64 0.01
CA ASP A 235 21.12 -24.64 0.57
C ASP A 235 21.29 -23.76 1.83
N LYS A 236 20.64 -22.59 1.82
CA LYS A 236 20.85 -21.51 2.79
C LYS A 236 19.54 -21.08 3.42
N VAL A 237 19.61 -20.74 4.71
CA VAL A 237 18.47 -20.24 5.51
C VAL A 237 18.84 -18.90 6.10
N ARG A 238 17.92 -17.94 6.03
CA ARG A 238 17.97 -16.66 6.72
C ARG A 238 16.65 -16.44 7.43
N TYR A 239 16.68 -15.90 8.64
CA TYR A 239 15.47 -15.70 9.43
C TYR A 239 15.01 -14.24 9.47
N SER A 240 13.76 -14.04 9.86
CA SER A 240 13.09 -12.74 10.06
C SER A 240 11.91 -12.94 11.02
N LEU A 241 11.35 -11.88 11.60
CA LEU A 241 10.19 -11.99 12.51
C LEU A 241 8.84 -12.04 11.78
N SER A 242 8.76 -11.47 10.58
CA SER A 242 7.52 -11.40 9.81
C SER A 242 7.74 -11.72 8.34
N GLY A 243 6.69 -12.23 7.69
CA GLY A 243 6.74 -12.48 6.24
C GLY A 243 7.04 -11.24 5.40
N SER A 244 6.67 -10.03 5.87
CA SER A 244 6.99 -8.79 5.15
C SER A 244 8.47 -8.45 5.21
N GLU A 245 9.09 -8.64 6.37
CA GLU A 245 10.53 -8.52 6.56
C GLU A 245 11.28 -9.58 5.74
N ALA A 246 10.77 -10.81 5.72
CA ALA A 246 11.35 -11.90 4.94
C ALA A 246 11.31 -11.61 3.43
N VAL A 247 10.21 -11.06 2.90
CA VAL A 247 10.13 -10.64 1.49
C VAL A 247 11.13 -9.51 1.19
N ASP A 248 11.19 -8.48 2.03
CA ASP A 248 12.13 -7.38 1.84
C ASP A 248 13.59 -7.85 1.89
N GLY A 249 13.94 -8.67 2.88
CA GLY A 249 15.25 -9.31 3.01
C GLY A 249 15.60 -10.15 1.78
N ALA A 250 14.69 -11.04 1.34
CA ALA A 250 14.93 -11.88 0.18
C ALA A 250 15.22 -11.06 -1.08
N LEU A 251 14.43 -10.01 -1.34
CA LEU A 251 14.61 -9.18 -2.53
C LEU A 251 15.94 -8.39 -2.48
N LYS A 252 16.37 -7.93 -1.30
CA LYS A 252 17.68 -7.28 -1.13
C LYS A 252 18.83 -8.26 -1.38
N ASP A 253 18.75 -9.45 -0.82
CA ASP A 253 19.75 -10.52 -0.96
C ASP A 253 19.90 -10.94 -2.43
N ILE A 254 18.77 -11.11 -3.12
CA ILE A 254 18.74 -11.46 -4.54
C ILE A 254 19.31 -10.33 -5.40
N LYS A 255 18.92 -9.07 -5.15
CA LYS A 255 19.46 -7.92 -5.91
C LYS A 255 20.97 -7.84 -5.80
N ALA A 256 21.52 -7.98 -4.60
CA ALA A 256 22.96 -8.02 -4.39
C ALA A 256 23.61 -9.15 -5.19
N SER A 257 22.99 -10.34 -5.20
CA SER A 257 23.47 -11.54 -5.90
C SER A 257 23.27 -11.53 -7.42
N CYS A 258 22.46 -10.61 -7.94
CA CYS A 258 22.09 -10.45 -9.34
C CYS A 258 22.63 -9.14 -9.92
N ASN A 259 23.87 -8.76 -9.55
CA ASN A 259 24.57 -7.57 -10.06
C ASN A 259 23.80 -6.25 -9.84
N ASN A 260 23.11 -6.10 -8.71
CA ASN A 260 22.32 -4.91 -8.35
C ASN A 260 21.28 -4.51 -9.41
N LYS A 261 20.76 -5.50 -10.15
CA LYS A 261 19.65 -5.28 -11.08
C LYS A 261 18.49 -4.61 -10.36
N PRO A 262 17.93 -3.52 -10.92
CA PRO A 262 17.00 -2.69 -10.17
C PRO A 262 15.63 -3.34 -10.01
N LEU A 263 15.19 -4.15 -10.98
CA LEU A 263 13.79 -4.53 -11.11
C LEU A 263 13.43 -5.84 -10.40
N VAL A 264 12.24 -5.86 -9.83
CA VAL A 264 11.55 -7.05 -9.33
C VAL A 264 10.25 -7.20 -10.10
N VAL A 265 10.03 -8.35 -10.73
CA VAL A 265 8.77 -8.70 -11.37
C VAL A 265 7.83 -9.29 -10.34
N ARG A 266 6.60 -8.80 -10.34
CA ARG A 266 5.48 -9.26 -9.52
C ARG A 266 4.28 -9.49 -10.41
N PHE A 267 3.39 -10.37 -9.97
CA PHE A 267 2.12 -10.57 -10.65
C PHE A 267 1.06 -9.61 -10.12
N LYS A 268 0.21 -9.14 -11.04
CA LYS A 268 -0.84 -8.16 -10.71
C LYS A 268 -1.67 -8.66 -9.54
N SER A 269 -1.81 -7.81 -8.53
CA SER A 269 -2.64 -8.05 -7.34
C SER A 269 -2.15 -9.07 -6.32
N ALA A 270 -0.92 -9.56 -6.49
CA ALA A 270 -0.24 -10.42 -5.52
C ALA A 270 0.05 -9.66 -4.21
N TYR A 271 -0.22 -10.29 -3.06
CA TYR A 271 0.15 -9.75 -1.75
C TYR A 271 1.46 -10.37 -1.25
N HIS A 272 2.48 -9.54 -0.99
CA HIS A 272 3.76 -9.98 -0.41
C HIS A 272 4.15 -9.14 0.83
N GLY A 273 3.22 -8.96 1.77
CA GLY A 273 3.49 -8.24 3.04
C GLY A 273 3.13 -6.75 3.01
N HIS A 274 3.69 -5.90 3.85
CA HIS A 274 3.43 -4.44 3.79
C HIS A 274 4.51 -3.67 3.02
N VAL A 275 5.77 -4.13 3.05
CA VAL A 275 6.89 -3.54 2.29
C VAL A 275 6.76 -3.81 0.79
N SER A 276 6.23 -4.99 0.43
CA SER A 276 5.92 -5.40 -0.94
C SER A 276 4.45 -5.82 -1.08
N GLY A 277 3.53 -5.12 -0.39
CA GLY A 277 2.13 -5.51 -0.28
C GLY A 277 1.23 -5.34 -1.47
N VAL A 278 -0.09 -5.36 -1.24
CA VAL A 278 -1.07 -4.96 -2.28
C VAL A 278 -0.97 -3.45 -2.55
N SER A 279 -0.21 -2.68 -1.75
CA SER A 279 0.09 -1.30 -2.10
C SER A 279 0.90 -1.30 -3.39
N PHE A 280 0.20 -0.92 -4.46
CA PHE A 280 0.77 -0.64 -5.76
C PHE A 280 1.52 0.71 -5.75
N VAL A 281 1.47 1.48 -4.68
CA VAL A 281 1.91 2.88 -4.69
C VAL A 281 3.37 3.04 -4.21
N ASP A 282 3.84 2.17 -3.31
CA ASP A 282 5.09 2.37 -2.55
C ASP A 282 6.19 1.33 -2.84
N CYS A 283 6.26 0.81 -4.06
CA CYS A 283 7.26 -0.18 -4.46
C CYS A 283 8.05 0.28 -5.71
N PRO A 284 8.97 1.26 -5.58
CA PRO A 284 9.78 1.70 -6.71
C PRO A 284 10.63 0.54 -7.26
N ASN A 285 10.76 0.48 -8.59
CA ASN A 285 11.45 -0.60 -9.31
C ASN A 285 10.74 -1.98 -9.29
N HIS A 286 9.43 -2.01 -9.11
CA HIS A 286 8.64 -3.22 -9.32
C HIS A 286 7.87 -3.14 -10.64
N VAL A 287 7.77 -4.28 -11.34
CA VAL A 287 7.01 -4.42 -12.59
C VAL A 287 5.83 -5.34 -12.35
N PHE A 288 4.64 -4.95 -12.81
CA PHE A 288 3.38 -5.65 -12.50
C PHE A 288 2.85 -6.34 -13.77
N LEU A 289 3.20 -7.61 -13.91
CA LEU A 289 2.83 -8.43 -15.06
C LEU A 289 1.53 -9.20 -14.80
N PRO A 290 0.71 -9.45 -15.84
CA PRO A 290 -0.39 -10.40 -15.74
C PRO A 290 0.09 -11.81 -15.33
N GLU A 291 -0.55 -12.41 -14.34
CA GLU A 291 -0.34 -13.82 -13.99
C GLU A 291 -1.00 -14.73 -15.03
N CYS A 292 -0.43 -15.92 -15.26
CA CYS A 292 -0.91 -16.88 -16.27
C CYS A 292 -0.92 -16.33 -17.71
N SER A 293 0.09 -15.54 -18.09
CA SER A 293 0.23 -14.95 -19.43
C SER A 293 1.57 -15.31 -20.06
N GLN A 294 1.55 -15.70 -21.34
CA GLN A 294 2.76 -15.98 -22.11
C GLN A 294 3.56 -14.70 -22.36
N GLU A 295 2.88 -13.59 -22.63
CA GLU A 295 3.51 -12.27 -22.82
C GLU A 295 4.33 -11.85 -21.59
N SER A 296 3.91 -12.28 -20.40
CA SER A 296 4.63 -12.00 -19.15
C SER A 296 5.92 -12.82 -19.05
N ILE A 297 5.91 -14.08 -19.51
CA ILE A 297 7.10 -14.93 -19.61
C ILE A 297 8.07 -14.35 -20.65
N ASP A 298 7.56 -13.95 -21.80
CA ASP A 298 8.35 -13.34 -22.88
C ASP A 298 8.95 -11.98 -22.44
N PHE A 299 8.20 -11.20 -21.64
CA PHE A 299 8.71 -9.96 -21.04
C PHE A 299 9.90 -10.24 -20.11
N ILE A 300 9.79 -11.25 -19.24
CA ILE A 300 10.87 -11.63 -18.31
C ILE A 300 12.13 -12.00 -19.10
N GLU A 301 11.99 -12.77 -20.17
CA GLU A 301 13.09 -13.09 -21.07
C GLU A 301 13.67 -11.84 -21.71
N ARG A 302 12.85 -11.00 -22.34
CA ARG A 302 13.30 -9.80 -23.04
C ARG A 302 14.07 -8.83 -22.13
N TYR A 303 13.62 -8.67 -20.89
CA TYR A 303 14.18 -7.72 -19.92
C TYR A 303 15.05 -8.38 -18.85
N HIS A 304 15.54 -9.60 -19.10
CA HIS A 304 16.34 -10.40 -18.16
C HIS A 304 17.49 -9.60 -17.52
N TYR A 305 18.14 -8.73 -18.29
CA TYR A 305 19.30 -7.94 -17.89
C TYR A 305 18.98 -6.87 -16.83
N ARG A 306 17.70 -6.51 -16.62
CA ARG A 306 17.26 -5.54 -15.60
C ARG A 306 16.53 -6.17 -14.42
N ILE A 307 16.08 -7.42 -14.55
CA ILE A 307 15.26 -8.14 -13.57
C ILE A 307 16.15 -8.97 -12.65
N ALA A 308 16.10 -8.70 -11.35
CA ALA A 308 16.77 -9.50 -10.33
C ALA A 308 15.95 -10.71 -9.90
N ALA A 309 14.64 -10.50 -9.70
CA ALA A 309 13.74 -11.49 -9.13
C ALA A 309 12.38 -11.49 -9.82
N VAL A 310 11.77 -12.67 -9.94
CA VAL A 310 10.37 -12.89 -10.27
C VAL A 310 9.71 -13.53 -9.05
N ILE A 311 8.83 -12.81 -8.36
CA ILE A 311 8.16 -13.31 -7.15
C ILE A 311 6.71 -13.71 -7.44
N VAL A 312 6.36 -14.93 -7.05
CA VAL A 312 5.04 -15.55 -7.21
C VAL A 312 4.41 -15.72 -5.83
N ASN A 313 3.12 -15.41 -5.70
CA ASN A 313 2.31 -15.81 -4.55
C ASN A 313 1.35 -16.93 -4.98
N PRO A 314 1.64 -18.21 -4.68
CA PRO A 314 0.81 -19.34 -5.12
C PRO A 314 -0.63 -19.28 -4.64
N MET A 315 -0.92 -18.54 -3.56
CA MET A 315 -2.28 -18.37 -3.06
C MET A 315 -3.20 -17.65 -4.08
N GLN A 316 -2.64 -16.96 -5.07
CA GLN A 316 -3.40 -16.30 -6.13
C GLN A 316 -4.21 -17.25 -7.01
N HIS A 317 -3.78 -18.51 -7.17
CA HIS A 317 -4.58 -19.51 -7.90
C HIS A 317 -5.99 -19.67 -7.29
N PHE A 318 -6.12 -19.47 -5.97
CA PHE A 318 -7.38 -19.48 -5.23
C PHE A 318 -7.98 -18.08 -5.04
N THR A 319 -7.17 -17.10 -4.64
CA THR A 319 -7.65 -15.73 -4.35
C THR A 319 -7.97 -14.93 -5.60
N GLY A 320 -7.78 -15.48 -6.80
CA GLY A 320 -8.12 -14.89 -8.08
C GLY A 320 -6.93 -14.22 -8.75
N ILE A 321 -6.42 -14.85 -9.81
CA ILE A 321 -5.33 -14.31 -10.62
C ILE A 321 -5.70 -12.93 -11.18
N ASN A 322 -4.75 -12.00 -11.17
CA ASN A 322 -4.94 -10.64 -11.68
C ASN A 322 -6.05 -9.81 -10.98
N LYS A 323 -6.65 -10.30 -9.89
CA LYS A 323 -7.69 -9.60 -9.10
C LYS A 323 -7.12 -9.18 -7.74
N PRO A 324 -7.42 -7.96 -7.23
CA PRO A 324 -7.00 -7.53 -5.91
C PRO A 324 -7.26 -8.60 -4.85
N SER A 325 -6.22 -9.01 -4.12
CA SER A 325 -6.40 -9.85 -2.93
C SER A 325 -7.41 -9.18 -1.98
N PRO A 326 -8.26 -9.91 -1.25
CA PRO A 326 -9.33 -9.31 -0.46
C PRO A 326 -8.88 -8.17 0.49
N PRO A 327 -7.72 -8.25 1.20
CA PRO A 327 -7.21 -7.14 2.01
C PRO A 327 -6.81 -5.87 1.23
N GLY A 328 -6.66 -5.96 -0.09
CA GLY A 328 -6.33 -4.83 -0.96
C GLY A 328 -7.47 -4.42 -1.90
N GLU A 329 -8.68 -4.95 -1.73
CA GLU A 329 -9.84 -4.53 -2.51
C GLU A 329 -10.39 -3.23 -1.93
N LYS A 330 -10.03 -2.10 -2.56
CA LYS A 330 -10.40 -0.74 -2.11
C LYS A 330 -11.84 -0.33 -2.45
N VAL A 331 -12.50 -1.03 -3.37
CA VAL A 331 -13.85 -0.71 -3.85
C VAL A 331 -14.64 -1.99 -4.11
N THR A 332 -15.85 -2.08 -3.55
CA THR A 332 -16.78 -3.23 -3.62
C THR A 332 -17.63 -3.26 -4.88
N HIS A 333 -17.40 -2.36 -5.84
CA HIS A 333 -18.13 -2.28 -7.10
C HIS A 333 -17.90 -3.51 -8.01
N SER A 334 -16.96 -4.39 -7.70
CA SER A 334 -16.72 -5.59 -8.51
C SER A 334 -17.64 -6.73 -8.09
N SER A 335 -18.20 -7.47 -9.07
CA SER A 335 -18.65 -8.84 -8.81
C SER A 335 -17.41 -9.59 -8.34
N ARG A 336 -17.34 -10.00 -7.06
CA ARG A 336 -16.23 -10.79 -6.52
C ARG A 336 -16.26 -12.23 -7.02
N ILE A 337 -16.74 -12.47 -8.23
CA ILE A 337 -16.60 -13.74 -8.93
C ILE A 337 -15.12 -13.86 -9.29
N ARG A 338 -14.35 -14.54 -8.44
CA ARG A 338 -12.93 -14.80 -8.70
C ARG A 338 -12.85 -16.17 -9.37
N SER A 339 -12.44 -16.20 -10.63
CA SER A 339 -12.12 -17.45 -11.30
C SER A 339 -10.86 -18.04 -10.65
N SER A 340 -11.01 -19.17 -9.98
CA SER A 340 -9.86 -19.99 -9.61
C SER A 340 -9.29 -20.63 -10.87
N VAL A 341 -7.97 -20.62 -11.02
CA VAL A 341 -7.32 -21.37 -12.09
C VAL A 341 -7.23 -22.83 -11.62
N PRO A 342 -7.66 -23.82 -12.43
CA PRO A 342 -7.50 -25.23 -12.08
C PRO A 342 -6.04 -25.55 -11.71
N ARG A 343 -5.84 -26.38 -10.67
CA ARG A 343 -4.51 -26.73 -10.15
C ARG A 343 -3.53 -27.14 -11.25
N ASN A 344 -3.98 -27.98 -12.19
CA ASN A 344 -3.15 -28.50 -13.28
C ASN A 344 -2.73 -27.39 -14.28
N GLU A 345 -3.63 -26.47 -14.60
CA GLU A 345 -3.33 -25.37 -15.52
C GLU A 345 -2.36 -24.38 -14.89
N TYR A 346 -2.59 -24.02 -13.62
CA TYR A 346 -1.69 -23.16 -12.87
C TYR A 346 -0.30 -23.79 -12.71
N ALA A 347 -0.25 -25.10 -12.43
CA ALA A 347 1.00 -25.85 -12.37
C ALA A 347 1.77 -25.78 -13.69
N ARG A 348 1.14 -26.05 -14.85
CA ARG A 348 1.83 -25.94 -16.17
C ARG A 348 2.47 -24.57 -16.34
N TRP A 349 1.73 -23.50 -16.06
CA TRP A 349 2.24 -22.15 -16.18
C TRP A 349 3.42 -21.86 -15.23
N LEU A 350 3.36 -22.32 -13.97
CA LEU A 350 4.48 -22.19 -13.03
C LEU A 350 5.73 -22.93 -13.52
N HIS A 351 5.58 -24.12 -14.10
CA HIS A 351 6.69 -24.86 -14.69
C HIS A 351 7.28 -24.15 -15.90
N SER A 352 6.45 -23.60 -16.82
CA SER A 352 6.93 -22.78 -17.94
C SER A 352 7.66 -21.51 -17.48
N LEU A 353 7.16 -20.86 -16.42
CA LEU A 353 7.83 -19.71 -15.81
C LEU A 353 9.20 -20.10 -15.23
N GLN A 354 9.26 -21.21 -14.50
CA GLN A 354 10.51 -21.74 -13.93
C GLN A 354 11.52 -22.11 -15.01
N GLU A 355 11.09 -22.80 -16.07
CA GLU A 355 11.93 -23.13 -17.21
C GLU A 355 12.52 -21.87 -17.84
N LYS A 356 11.70 -20.82 -17.99
CA LYS A 356 12.19 -19.55 -18.55
C LYS A 356 13.18 -18.84 -17.63
N CYS A 357 12.90 -18.74 -16.31
CA CYS A 357 13.85 -18.17 -15.35
C CYS A 357 15.17 -18.97 -15.32
N THR A 358 15.08 -20.30 -15.38
CA THR A 358 16.24 -21.20 -15.45
C THR A 358 17.04 -20.98 -16.73
N TYR A 359 16.37 -20.88 -17.88
CA TYR A 359 16.98 -20.55 -19.17
C TYR A 359 17.72 -19.21 -19.12
N CYS A 360 17.06 -18.16 -18.62
CA CYS A 360 17.66 -16.84 -18.48
C CYS A 360 18.92 -16.89 -17.59
N THR A 361 18.85 -17.57 -16.44
CA THR A 361 19.97 -17.69 -15.53
C THR A 361 21.13 -18.49 -16.13
N LYS A 362 20.84 -19.53 -16.91
CA LYS A 362 21.85 -20.41 -17.51
C LYS A 362 22.53 -19.79 -18.73
N TYR A 363 21.78 -19.11 -19.60
CA TYR A 363 22.26 -18.71 -20.92
C TYR A 363 22.34 -17.19 -21.14
N LEU A 364 21.64 -16.39 -20.34
CA LEU A 364 21.55 -14.95 -20.53
C LEU A 364 22.14 -14.20 -19.33
N SER A 365 21.32 -13.91 -18.32
CA SER A 365 21.75 -13.28 -17.09
C SER A 365 20.93 -13.81 -15.93
N LYS A 366 21.57 -13.91 -14.77
CA LYS A 366 20.98 -14.43 -13.53
C LYS A 366 19.69 -13.71 -13.08
N ILE A 367 18.61 -14.47 -12.91
CA ILE A 367 17.31 -14.06 -12.36
C ILE A 367 16.86 -15.12 -11.35
N ALA A 368 16.37 -14.71 -10.18
CA ALA A 368 15.79 -15.65 -9.21
C ALA A 368 14.29 -15.85 -9.44
N LEU A 369 13.83 -17.11 -9.44
CA LEU A 369 12.42 -17.43 -9.20
C LEU A 369 12.16 -17.54 -7.69
N VAL A 370 11.28 -16.69 -7.16
CA VAL A 370 10.96 -16.60 -5.74
C VAL A 370 9.53 -17.05 -5.49
N MET A 371 9.37 -17.99 -4.56
CA MET A 371 8.07 -18.50 -4.13
C MET A 371 7.69 -17.96 -2.75
N ASP A 372 6.65 -17.13 -2.70
CA ASP A 372 6.07 -16.64 -1.44
C ASP A 372 5.06 -17.65 -0.87
N ASP A 373 5.58 -18.58 -0.09
CA ASP A 373 4.81 -19.64 0.58
C ASP A 373 4.27 -19.22 1.95
N ILE A 374 4.37 -17.94 2.33
CA ILE A 374 3.99 -17.46 3.67
C ILE A 374 2.51 -17.67 3.98
N TYR A 375 1.61 -17.65 2.98
CA TYR A 375 0.19 -17.98 3.19
C TYR A 375 -0.14 -19.42 2.75
N PHE A 376 0.56 -19.94 1.73
CA PHE A 376 0.24 -21.22 1.11
C PHE A 376 0.70 -22.42 1.96
N ALA A 377 1.92 -22.37 2.48
CA ALA A 377 2.52 -23.53 3.13
C ALA A 377 1.76 -24.01 4.36
N PHE A 378 1.88 -25.30 4.64
CA PHE A 378 1.32 -26.01 5.79
C PHE A 378 -0.22 -25.98 5.85
N ARG A 379 -0.88 -25.99 4.69
CA ARG A 379 -2.35 -26.04 4.54
C ARG A 379 -2.87 -27.27 3.83
N THR A 380 -2.01 -27.98 3.11
CA THR A 380 -2.36 -29.19 2.38
C THR A 380 -1.36 -30.30 2.76
N PRO A 381 -1.71 -31.58 2.55
CA PRO A 381 -0.82 -32.70 2.86
C PRO A 381 0.57 -32.64 2.18
N GLU A 382 0.67 -31.95 1.04
CA GLU A 382 1.92 -31.70 0.31
C GLU A 382 2.85 -30.68 0.99
N LEU A 383 2.35 -29.96 2.00
CA LEU A 383 3.02 -28.96 2.83
C LEU A 383 3.47 -27.70 2.10
N LEU A 384 4.22 -27.79 1.00
CA LEU A 384 4.76 -26.65 0.25
C LEU A 384 4.10 -26.52 -1.13
N SER A 385 4.07 -25.30 -1.67
CA SER A 385 3.57 -25.07 -3.03
C SER A 385 4.38 -25.81 -4.09
N SER A 386 5.68 -26.02 -3.85
CA SER A 386 6.56 -26.76 -4.76
C SER A 386 6.16 -28.23 -4.95
N ASN A 387 5.58 -28.83 -3.92
CA ASN A 387 5.06 -30.20 -3.93
C ASN A 387 3.57 -30.25 -4.27
N TYR A 388 2.85 -29.13 -4.12
CA TYR A 388 1.44 -29.05 -4.52
C TYR A 388 1.30 -28.84 -6.03
N PHE A 389 2.07 -27.94 -6.63
CA PHE A 389 2.01 -27.64 -8.07
C PHE A 389 3.03 -28.48 -8.87
N VAL A 390 2.98 -29.80 -8.71
CA VAL A 390 3.76 -30.72 -9.56
C VAL A 390 3.33 -30.61 -11.02
N HIS A 391 4.26 -30.83 -11.94
CA HIS A 391 3.96 -30.83 -13.37
C HIS A 391 2.90 -31.89 -13.64
N PRO A 392 1.79 -31.58 -14.35
CA PRO A 392 0.68 -32.51 -14.47
C PRO A 392 1.07 -33.80 -15.20
N ASP A 393 1.96 -33.71 -16.18
CA ASP A 393 2.39 -34.85 -16.99
C ASP A 393 3.60 -35.60 -16.38
N THR A 394 4.70 -34.91 -16.07
CA THR A 394 5.93 -35.55 -15.55
C THR A 394 5.92 -35.81 -14.04
N LYS A 395 4.96 -35.25 -13.30
CA LYS A 395 4.89 -35.25 -11.82
C LYS A 395 6.11 -34.63 -11.13
N ALA A 396 6.96 -33.92 -11.86
CA ALA A 396 8.12 -33.25 -11.29
C ALA A 396 7.69 -32.10 -10.34
N PRO A 397 8.30 -31.97 -9.16
CA PRO A 397 8.05 -30.82 -8.28
C PRO A 397 8.63 -29.53 -8.88
N LEU A 398 8.10 -28.39 -8.46
CA LEU A 398 8.75 -27.10 -8.74
C LEU A 398 10.04 -27.00 -7.93
N LYS A 399 11.02 -26.32 -8.52
CA LYS A 399 12.36 -26.05 -8.00
C LYS A 399 12.63 -24.54 -8.06
N PRO A 400 11.93 -23.72 -7.24
CA PRO A 400 12.22 -22.28 -7.15
C PRO A 400 13.63 -22.06 -6.59
N ASP A 401 14.25 -20.93 -6.93
CA ASP A 401 15.58 -20.57 -6.43
C ASP A 401 15.53 -20.11 -4.97
N VAL A 402 14.41 -19.50 -4.57
CA VAL A 402 14.15 -19.01 -3.20
C VAL A 402 12.71 -19.31 -2.81
N ILE A 403 12.49 -19.81 -1.60
CA ILE A 403 11.19 -20.00 -0.95
C ILE A 403 11.15 -19.12 0.30
N ILE A 404 10.04 -18.43 0.52
CA ILE A 404 9.80 -17.61 1.70
C ILE A 404 8.70 -18.26 2.54
N LEU A 405 9.00 -18.54 3.80
CA LEU A 405 8.13 -19.22 4.75
C LEU A 405 7.78 -18.28 5.92
N GLY A 406 6.60 -18.45 6.50
CA GLY A 406 6.16 -17.70 7.69
C GLY A 406 4.86 -18.24 8.23
N LYS A 407 4.17 -17.46 9.08
CA LYS A 407 2.91 -17.82 9.74
C LYS A 407 2.96 -19.14 10.51
N ALA A 408 2.65 -20.26 9.85
CA ALA A 408 2.60 -21.57 10.48
C ALA A 408 3.98 -22.15 10.83
N LEU A 409 5.07 -21.68 10.20
CA LEU A 409 6.45 -22.21 10.36
C LEU A 409 6.90 -22.40 11.83
N ALA A 410 6.36 -21.60 12.76
CA ALA A 410 6.65 -21.69 14.18
C ALA A 410 5.38 -21.81 15.04
N ALA A 411 4.35 -22.51 14.55
CA ALA A 411 3.09 -22.78 15.26
C ALA A 411 2.39 -21.53 15.85
N GLY A 412 2.57 -20.37 15.21
CA GLY A 412 2.00 -19.09 15.64
C GLY A 412 2.95 -18.17 16.41
N TYR A 413 4.15 -18.64 16.75
CA TYR A 413 5.21 -17.75 17.22
C TYR A 413 5.73 -16.86 16.07
N PRO A 414 6.17 -15.62 16.37
CA PRO A 414 6.79 -14.76 15.36
C PRO A 414 8.07 -15.38 14.80
N LEU A 415 8.00 -15.94 13.60
CA LEU A 415 9.16 -16.39 12.84
C LEU A 415 8.81 -16.48 11.35
N SER A 416 9.78 -16.17 10.52
CA SER A 416 9.77 -16.38 9.08
C SER A 416 11.17 -16.76 8.62
N ALA A 417 11.25 -17.45 7.49
CA ALA A 417 12.50 -17.90 6.92
C ALA A 417 12.54 -17.62 5.42
N ILE A 418 13.69 -17.15 4.96
CA ILE A 418 14.06 -17.06 3.55
C ILE A 418 14.99 -18.25 3.32
N VAL A 419 14.61 -19.14 2.42
CA VAL A 419 15.36 -20.34 2.11
C VAL A 419 15.72 -20.29 0.64
N GLY A 420 16.99 -20.49 0.29
CA GLY A 420 17.41 -20.26 -1.08
C GLY A 420 18.68 -20.99 -1.47
N ARG A 421 18.86 -21.14 -2.78
CA ARG A 421 20.04 -21.76 -3.37
C ARG A 421 21.28 -20.91 -3.15
N GLU A 422 22.42 -21.58 -2.99
CA GLU A 422 23.72 -20.91 -3.00
C GLU A 422 23.89 -20.12 -4.30
N GLY A 423 24.46 -18.92 -4.18
CA GLY A 423 24.56 -17.98 -5.28
C GLY A 423 23.42 -16.97 -5.31
N PHE A 424 22.20 -17.28 -4.86
CA PHE A 424 21.13 -16.28 -4.72
C PHE A 424 21.05 -15.69 -3.31
N LEU A 425 21.30 -16.51 -2.29
CA LEU A 425 21.45 -16.07 -0.90
C LEU A 425 22.92 -16.19 -0.49
N ASN A 426 23.70 -15.13 -0.66
CA ASN A 426 25.09 -15.07 -0.25
C ASN A 426 25.25 -14.23 1.02
N SER A 427 26.06 -14.71 1.96
CA SER A 427 26.42 -13.97 3.17
C SER A 427 27.54 -12.94 2.94
N TYR A 428 28.37 -13.14 1.90
CA TYR A 428 29.48 -12.27 1.52
C TYR A 428 29.75 -12.33 0.01
N ASP A 429 30.33 -11.27 -0.55
CA ASP A 429 30.85 -11.29 -1.91
C ASP A 429 32.20 -12.04 -1.95
N LYS A 430 32.33 -13.06 -2.82
CA LYS A 430 33.59 -13.82 -2.99
C LYS A 430 34.74 -12.94 -3.54
N LYS A 431 34.44 -11.78 -4.14
CA LYS A 431 35.42 -10.83 -4.70
C LYS A 431 35.75 -9.67 -3.76
N PHE A 432 34.88 -9.32 -2.83
CA PHE A 432 35.04 -8.17 -1.93
C PHE A 432 34.76 -8.55 -0.48
N LEU A 433 35.82 -8.73 0.30
CA LEU A 433 35.79 -9.23 1.69
C LEU A 433 34.91 -8.42 2.64
N LEU A 434 34.65 -7.14 2.33
CA LEU A 434 33.86 -6.20 3.15
C LEU A 434 32.43 -5.94 2.64
N GLN A 435 32.07 -6.52 1.49
CA GLN A 435 30.71 -6.40 0.97
C GLN A 435 29.82 -7.47 1.61
N VAL A 436 29.51 -7.27 2.88
CA VAL A 436 28.57 -8.09 3.66
C VAL A 436 27.16 -7.59 3.42
N ASN A 437 26.22 -8.53 3.32
CA ASN A 437 24.81 -8.20 3.23
C ASN A 437 24.34 -7.44 4.49
N LYS A 438 23.84 -6.21 4.31
CA LYS A 438 23.57 -5.25 5.39
C LYS A 438 22.20 -5.41 6.05
N THR A 439 21.39 -6.38 5.64
CA THR A 439 20.07 -6.59 6.27
C THR A 439 20.27 -7.21 7.66
N VAL A 440 19.91 -6.50 8.72
CA VAL A 440 20.06 -6.92 10.12
C VAL A 440 18.69 -6.86 10.81
N GLY A 441 18.40 -7.83 11.66
CA GLY A 441 17.22 -7.83 12.53
C GLY A 441 17.58 -8.41 13.89
N THR A 442 17.44 -7.63 14.96
CA THR A 442 17.85 -8.03 16.33
C THR A 442 17.21 -9.35 16.76
N PHE A 443 15.97 -9.60 16.35
CA PHE A 443 15.21 -10.81 16.72
C PHE A 443 15.04 -11.80 15.56
N ALA A 444 15.78 -11.62 14.46
CA ALA A 444 15.58 -12.41 13.23
C ALA A 444 15.58 -13.93 13.50
N ALA A 445 16.47 -14.43 14.36
CA ALA A 445 16.55 -15.83 14.78
C ALA A 445 16.35 -15.98 16.30
N TRP A 446 15.40 -15.24 16.89
CA TRP A 446 15.18 -15.30 18.32
C TRP A 446 14.84 -16.72 18.80
N HIS A 447 15.38 -17.10 19.96
CA HIS A 447 15.43 -18.50 20.39
C HIS A 447 14.05 -19.17 20.50
N GLY A 448 13.03 -18.49 21.03
CA GLY A 448 11.71 -19.10 21.20
C GLY A 448 11.01 -19.40 19.86
N GLY A 449 11.23 -18.58 18.84
CA GLY A 449 10.71 -18.84 17.49
C GLY A 449 11.39 -20.05 16.86
N ILE A 450 12.70 -20.17 17.02
CA ILE A 450 13.50 -21.31 16.54
C ILE A 450 13.06 -22.62 17.20
N VAL A 451 12.91 -22.63 18.53
CA VAL A 451 12.42 -23.81 19.26
C VAL A 451 11.02 -24.18 18.80
N ALA A 452 10.11 -23.22 18.69
CA ALA A 452 8.75 -23.46 18.19
C ALA A 452 8.74 -24.02 16.77
N SER A 453 9.63 -23.53 15.90
CA SER A 453 9.79 -24.06 14.55
C SER A 453 10.36 -25.47 14.52
N ASN A 454 11.36 -25.79 15.35
CA ASN A 454 11.87 -27.15 15.48
C ASN A 454 10.78 -28.14 15.86
N VAL A 455 10.04 -27.84 16.93
CA VAL A 455 8.95 -28.69 17.41
C VAL A 455 7.86 -28.85 16.35
N PHE A 456 7.49 -27.76 15.67
CA PHE A 456 6.51 -27.79 14.60
C PHE A 456 6.97 -28.68 13.43
N LEU A 457 8.19 -28.48 12.92
CA LEU A 457 8.72 -29.24 11.78
C LEU A 457 8.92 -30.72 12.11
N GLU A 458 9.39 -31.05 13.31
CA GLU A 458 9.51 -32.44 13.78
C GLU A 458 8.15 -33.13 13.87
N ALA A 459 7.14 -32.43 14.38
CA ALA A 459 5.77 -32.95 14.44
C ALA A 459 5.17 -33.20 13.04
N LEU A 460 5.49 -32.35 12.04
CA LEU A 460 5.09 -32.58 10.64
C LEU A 460 5.73 -33.84 10.06
N GLU A 461 6.96 -34.17 10.46
CA GLU A 461 7.69 -35.37 10.02
C GLU A 461 7.32 -36.62 10.83
N GLY A 462 6.41 -36.51 11.82
CA GLY A 462 6.05 -37.61 12.72
C GLY A 462 7.17 -37.97 13.70
N ARG A 463 8.14 -37.08 13.91
CA ARG A 463 9.23 -37.27 14.88
C ARG A 463 8.78 -36.89 16.29
N GLY A 464 9.55 -37.39 17.25
CA GLY A 464 9.16 -37.46 18.65
C GLY A 464 9.95 -36.61 19.64
N CYS A 465 9.51 -36.68 20.89
CA CYS A 465 10.21 -36.15 22.06
C CYS A 465 11.52 -36.91 22.34
N ALA A 466 12.26 -36.53 23.39
CA ALA A 466 13.52 -37.18 23.78
C ALA A 466 13.42 -38.71 24.04
N ASP A 467 12.21 -39.24 24.18
CA ASP A 467 11.87 -40.65 24.37
C ASP A 467 11.55 -41.40 23.06
N GLY A 468 11.67 -40.74 21.90
CA GLY A 468 11.47 -41.32 20.58
C GLY A 468 10.01 -41.46 20.13
N LYS A 469 9.03 -41.05 20.95
CA LYS A 469 7.60 -41.14 20.61
C LYS A 469 7.11 -39.91 19.85
N PRO A 470 6.34 -40.05 18.74
CA PRO A 470 5.80 -38.92 17.99
C PRO A 470 5.08 -37.89 18.89
N ILE A 471 5.29 -36.60 18.64
CA ILE A 471 4.64 -35.51 19.39
C ILE A 471 3.11 -35.59 19.24
N LEU A 472 2.65 -35.98 18.04
CA LEU A 472 1.23 -36.01 17.68
C LEU A 472 0.70 -37.44 17.68
N LYS A 473 -0.50 -37.62 18.25
CA LYS A 473 -1.26 -38.88 18.16
C LYS A 473 -1.78 -39.14 16.74
N ILE A 474 -2.20 -38.09 16.05
CA ILE A 474 -2.69 -38.11 14.67
C ILE A 474 -1.70 -37.30 13.85
N SER A 475 -1.18 -37.88 12.77
CA SER A 475 -0.19 -37.20 11.95
C SER A 475 -0.74 -35.88 11.38
N ALA A 476 0.12 -34.89 11.23
CA ALA A 476 -0.28 -33.59 10.69
C ALA A 476 -0.88 -33.71 9.27
N LYS A 477 -0.36 -34.63 8.44
CA LYS A 477 -0.85 -34.86 7.09
C LYS A 477 -2.25 -35.48 7.07
N ASP A 478 -2.55 -36.38 7.99
CA ASP A 478 -3.90 -36.96 8.11
C ASP A 478 -4.92 -35.89 8.57
N GLN A 479 -4.52 -35.04 9.53
CA GLN A 479 -5.34 -33.91 9.95
C GLN A 479 -5.62 -32.95 8.77
N LEU A 480 -4.62 -32.61 7.95
CA LEU A 480 -4.81 -31.76 6.77
C LEU A 480 -5.69 -32.44 5.71
N THR A 481 -5.54 -33.75 5.49
CA THR A 481 -6.34 -34.51 4.52
C THR A 481 -7.82 -34.49 4.94
N SER A 482 -8.10 -34.79 6.21
CA SER A 482 -9.46 -34.73 6.76
C SER A 482 -10.04 -33.31 6.71
N LEU A 483 -9.24 -32.29 7.03
CA LEU A 483 -9.64 -30.89 6.98
C LEU A 483 -10.05 -30.46 5.57
N VAL A 484 -9.26 -30.79 4.54
CA VAL A 484 -9.58 -30.48 3.14
C VAL A 484 -10.93 -31.08 2.75
N GLN A 485 -11.13 -32.38 2.99
CA GLN A 485 -12.36 -33.08 2.66
C GLN A 485 -13.60 -32.47 3.35
N LYS A 486 -13.50 -32.16 4.63
CA LYS A 486 -14.59 -31.52 5.40
C LYS A 486 -14.93 -30.14 4.86
N CYS A 487 -13.92 -29.34 4.51
CA CYS A 487 -14.11 -27.98 4.00
C CYS A 487 -14.71 -27.97 2.59
N ASP A 488 -14.33 -28.92 1.73
CA ASP A 488 -14.91 -29.10 0.40
C ASP A 488 -16.40 -29.46 0.53
N ALA A 489 -16.73 -30.46 1.37
CA ALA A 489 -18.12 -30.87 1.60
C ALA A 489 -18.99 -29.74 2.17
N PHE A 490 -18.47 -28.94 3.10
CA PHE A 490 -19.17 -27.75 3.62
C PHE A 490 -19.39 -26.69 2.54
N THR A 491 -18.41 -26.49 1.65
CA THR A 491 -18.54 -25.54 0.53
C THR A 491 -19.67 -25.94 -0.41
N ASP A 492 -19.73 -27.21 -0.80
CA ASP A 492 -20.77 -27.74 -1.68
C ASP A 492 -22.16 -27.64 -1.04
N SER A 493 -22.27 -28.05 0.23
CA SER A 493 -23.51 -28.01 1.01
C SER A 493 -24.03 -26.58 1.18
N LEU A 494 -23.20 -25.65 1.64
CA LEU A 494 -23.60 -24.25 1.82
C LEU A 494 -23.99 -23.58 0.49
N ASN A 495 -23.27 -23.87 -0.60
CA ASN A 495 -23.63 -23.34 -1.92
C ASN A 495 -24.98 -23.88 -2.42
N ALA A 496 -25.32 -25.13 -2.13
CA ALA A 496 -26.63 -25.69 -2.45
C ALA A 496 -27.75 -24.98 -1.67
N GLU A 497 -27.55 -24.71 -0.38
CA GLU A 497 -28.52 -23.97 0.43
C GLU A 497 -28.65 -22.49 0.02
N PHE A 498 -27.56 -21.83 -0.39
CA PHE A 498 -27.63 -20.50 -0.99
C PHE A 498 -28.44 -20.50 -2.29
N ALA A 499 -28.26 -21.50 -3.15
CA ALA A 499 -29.03 -21.63 -4.39
C ALA A 499 -30.52 -21.84 -4.10
N LYS A 500 -30.85 -22.69 -3.12
CA LYS A 500 -32.23 -22.95 -2.68
C LYS A 500 -32.90 -21.72 -2.07
N ALA A 501 -32.15 -20.89 -1.36
CA ALA A 501 -32.62 -19.63 -0.80
C ALA A 501 -32.64 -18.47 -1.82
N GLU A 502 -32.22 -18.72 -3.07
CA GLU A 502 -32.15 -17.74 -4.16
C GLU A 502 -31.33 -16.47 -3.82
N VAL A 503 -30.31 -16.61 -2.96
CA VAL A 503 -29.42 -15.49 -2.58
C VAL A 503 -28.21 -15.40 -3.53
N PRO A 504 -27.78 -14.20 -3.94
CA PRO A 504 -26.73 -14.02 -4.94
C PRO A 504 -25.32 -14.09 -4.34
N VAL A 505 -25.06 -15.13 -3.53
CA VAL A 505 -23.80 -15.37 -2.82
C VAL A 505 -23.38 -16.82 -3.02
N ARG A 506 -22.08 -17.05 -3.11
CA ARG A 506 -21.49 -18.38 -3.00
C ARG A 506 -20.20 -18.31 -2.20
N ILE A 507 -19.76 -19.43 -1.65
CA ILE A 507 -18.41 -19.57 -1.09
C ILE A 507 -17.55 -20.47 -2.00
N ARG A 508 -16.25 -20.24 -1.94
CA ARG A 508 -15.22 -21.14 -2.48
C ARG A 508 -14.18 -21.37 -1.40
N ASN A 509 -13.52 -22.52 -1.43
CA ASN A 509 -12.44 -22.82 -0.52
C ASN A 509 -11.16 -23.29 -1.23
N PHE A 510 -10.05 -23.14 -0.52
CA PHE A 510 -8.80 -23.83 -0.77
C PHE A 510 -8.35 -24.37 0.59
N SER A 511 -8.42 -25.69 0.76
CA SER A 511 -8.29 -26.31 2.08
C SER A 511 -9.26 -25.64 3.07
N ASN A 512 -8.74 -25.15 4.19
CA ASN A 512 -9.50 -24.45 5.24
C ASN A 512 -9.70 -22.95 5.02
N THR A 513 -9.24 -22.41 3.89
CA THR A 513 -9.35 -21.00 3.57
C THR A 513 -10.54 -20.77 2.67
N PHE A 514 -11.48 -19.92 3.09
CA PHE A 514 -12.71 -19.63 2.37
C PHE A 514 -12.72 -18.21 1.84
N SER A 515 -13.41 -18.01 0.73
CA SER A 515 -13.70 -16.71 0.14
C SER A 515 -15.17 -16.66 -0.24
N ILE A 516 -15.81 -15.55 0.06
CA ILE A 516 -17.17 -15.23 -0.36
C ILE A 516 -17.11 -14.56 -1.72
N ASP A 517 -17.84 -15.11 -2.69
CA ASP A 517 -18.06 -14.53 -3.99
C ASP A 517 -19.48 -13.96 -4.04
N PHE A 518 -19.60 -12.72 -4.52
CA PHE A 518 -20.88 -12.06 -4.73
C PHE A 518 -21.24 -12.14 -6.22
N LEU A 519 -22.41 -12.74 -6.51
CA LEU A 519 -22.88 -12.97 -7.87
C LEU A 519 -23.46 -11.69 -8.49
N ASN A 520 -24.03 -10.81 -7.66
CA ASN A 520 -24.49 -9.49 -8.08
C ASN A 520 -23.42 -8.40 -7.89
N LYS A 521 -23.41 -7.41 -8.80
CA LYS A 521 -22.54 -6.23 -8.75
C LYS A 521 -23.19 -5.12 -7.91
N SER A 522 -23.28 -5.32 -6.60
CA SER A 522 -23.76 -4.31 -5.66
C SER A 522 -22.60 -3.53 -5.04
N LEU A 523 -22.81 -2.22 -4.81
CA LEU A 523 -21.89 -1.39 -4.01
C LEU A 523 -21.80 -1.84 -2.55
N TYR A 524 -22.81 -2.56 -2.06
CA TYR A 524 -22.98 -2.88 -0.64
C TYR A 524 -22.60 -4.32 -0.29
N ASN A 525 -21.96 -5.06 -1.21
CA ASN A 525 -21.51 -6.43 -0.97
C ASN A 525 -20.63 -6.58 0.28
N SER A 526 -19.83 -5.57 0.65
CA SER A 526 -19.04 -5.59 1.89
C SER A 526 -19.84 -5.53 3.17
N ARG A 527 -21.18 -5.38 3.11
CA ARG A 527 -22.06 -5.43 4.28
C ARG A 527 -22.38 -6.84 4.76
N TYR A 528 -22.08 -7.87 3.97
CA TYR A 528 -22.41 -9.24 4.34
C TYR A 528 -21.75 -9.72 5.66
N PRO A 529 -20.46 -9.41 5.93
CA PRO A 529 -19.83 -9.63 7.24
C PRO A 529 -20.62 -9.10 8.45
N GLN A 530 -21.33 -7.98 8.31
CA GLN A 530 -22.12 -7.34 9.36
C GLN A 530 -23.41 -8.11 9.62
N TYR A 531 -24.02 -8.66 8.56
CA TYR A 531 -25.14 -9.60 8.72
C TYR A 531 -24.68 -10.90 9.37
N LEU A 532 -23.51 -11.43 9.00
CA LEU A 532 -22.94 -12.60 9.68
C LEU A 532 -22.71 -12.32 11.17
N LEU A 533 -22.19 -11.14 11.52
CA LEU A 533 -22.08 -10.69 12.92
C LEU A 533 -23.43 -10.57 13.63
N ALA A 534 -24.44 -10.03 12.94
CA ALA A 534 -25.79 -9.91 13.47
C ALA A 534 -26.47 -11.28 13.70
N GLU A 535 -26.13 -12.30 12.88
CA GLU A 535 -26.50 -13.70 13.11
C GLU A 535 -25.60 -14.43 14.12
N GLY A 536 -24.71 -13.70 14.79
CA GLY A 536 -23.87 -14.22 15.87
C GLY A 536 -22.65 -14.98 15.40
N ILE A 537 -22.09 -14.68 14.22
CA ILE A 537 -20.80 -15.20 13.75
C ILE A 537 -19.73 -14.11 13.90
N PHE A 538 -18.64 -14.41 14.59
CA PHE A 538 -17.50 -13.49 14.71
C PHE A 538 -16.48 -13.74 13.60
N LEU A 539 -16.16 -12.71 12.82
CA LEU A 539 -15.17 -12.73 11.73
C LEU A 539 -13.88 -12.04 12.18
N GLY A 540 -12.73 -12.68 12.00
CA GLY A 540 -11.43 -12.06 12.33
C GLY A 540 -11.05 -10.90 11.41
N ASN A 541 -11.57 -10.87 10.17
CA ASN A 541 -11.30 -9.81 9.19
C ASN A 541 -12.59 -9.34 8.50
N TYR A 542 -13.16 -8.26 9.01
CA TYR A 542 -14.50 -7.79 8.67
C TYR A 542 -14.68 -7.23 7.25
N SER A 543 -13.61 -6.89 6.50
CA SER A 543 -13.74 -6.18 5.21
C SER A 543 -13.63 -7.08 3.97
N THR A 544 -13.23 -8.34 4.15
CA THR A 544 -12.64 -9.10 3.04
C THR A 544 -13.46 -10.29 2.54
N GLY A 545 -14.49 -10.73 3.28
CA GLY A 545 -15.22 -11.95 2.94
C GLY A 545 -14.33 -13.20 2.89
N LYS A 546 -13.13 -13.14 3.47
CA LYS A 546 -12.21 -14.26 3.61
C LYS A 546 -12.20 -14.72 5.06
N PHE A 547 -12.32 -16.03 5.28
CA PHE A 547 -12.25 -16.60 6.61
C PHE A 547 -11.52 -17.94 6.59
N ASN A 548 -11.10 -18.41 7.77
CA ASN A 548 -10.43 -19.70 7.92
C ASN A 548 -11.10 -20.51 9.03
N LEU A 549 -11.18 -21.82 8.84
CA LEU A 549 -11.63 -22.80 9.84
C LEU A 549 -10.44 -23.64 10.33
N ASN A 550 -10.58 -24.28 11.48
CA ASN A 550 -9.57 -25.21 12.02
C ASN A 550 -9.97 -26.67 11.76
N ALA A 551 -9.03 -27.61 11.92
CA ALA A 551 -9.27 -29.04 11.75
C ALA A 551 -10.30 -29.65 12.71
N ASP A 552 -10.56 -28.97 13.83
CA ASP A 552 -11.52 -29.38 14.87
C ASP A 552 -12.98 -29.06 14.51
N THR A 553 -13.25 -28.36 13.40
CA THR A 553 -14.64 -28.02 13.06
C THR A 553 -15.46 -29.29 12.82
N THR A 554 -16.52 -29.46 13.61
CA THR A 554 -17.37 -30.67 13.60
C THR A 554 -18.49 -30.55 12.56
N LYS A 555 -19.15 -31.67 12.25
CA LYS A 555 -20.36 -31.69 11.40
C LYS A 555 -21.47 -30.78 11.95
N ASN A 556 -21.61 -30.70 13.28
CA ASN A 556 -22.62 -29.85 13.92
C ASN A 556 -22.25 -28.36 13.80
N ASP A 557 -20.96 -28.03 13.95
CA ASP A 557 -20.47 -26.67 13.72
C ASP A 557 -20.73 -26.22 12.27
N PHE A 558 -20.47 -27.08 11.28
CA PHE A 558 -20.75 -26.78 9.87
C PHE A 558 -22.25 -26.51 9.64
N LYS A 559 -23.14 -27.36 10.16
CA LYS A 559 -24.60 -27.13 10.06
C LYS A 559 -25.04 -25.81 10.73
N GLU A 560 -24.48 -25.48 11.89
CA GLU A 560 -24.76 -24.20 12.55
C GLU A 560 -24.31 -23.02 11.69
N LEU A 561 -23.11 -23.10 11.10
CA LEU A 561 -22.60 -22.08 10.19
C LEU A 561 -23.48 -21.96 8.94
N GLU A 562 -23.86 -23.06 8.31
CA GLU A 562 -24.72 -23.06 7.12
C GLU A 562 -26.01 -22.28 7.37
N ALA A 563 -26.72 -22.63 8.45
CA ALA A 563 -27.98 -21.97 8.81
C ALA A 563 -27.80 -20.46 9.02
N LYS A 564 -26.73 -20.06 9.71
CA LYS A 564 -26.45 -18.64 10.00
C LYS A 564 -26.00 -17.86 8.75
N PHE A 565 -25.20 -18.46 7.88
CA PHE A 565 -24.80 -17.84 6.61
C PHE A 565 -26.02 -17.62 5.71
N VAL A 566 -26.88 -18.62 5.53
CA VAL A 566 -28.10 -18.49 4.72
C VAL A 566 -29.05 -17.45 5.32
N ALA A 567 -29.24 -17.44 6.65
CA ALA A 567 -30.06 -16.44 7.32
C ALA A 567 -29.54 -15.01 7.11
N ALA A 568 -28.23 -14.80 7.26
CA ALA A 568 -27.58 -13.52 7.02
C ALA A 568 -27.78 -13.04 5.57
N ALA A 569 -27.59 -13.94 4.59
CA ALA A 569 -27.71 -13.61 3.17
C ALA A 569 -29.16 -13.28 2.81
N THR A 570 -30.11 -14.06 3.33
CA THR A 570 -31.54 -13.85 3.10
C THR A 570 -31.99 -12.50 3.64
N LYS A 571 -31.57 -12.13 4.86
CA LYS A 571 -31.88 -10.81 5.45
C LYS A 571 -31.28 -9.68 4.60
N MET A 572 -29.99 -9.78 4.25
CA MET A 572 -29.32 -8.78 3.42
C MET A 572 -29.98 -8.60 2.03
N GLN A 573 -30.51 -9.69 1.46
CA GLN A 573 -31.27 -9.65 0.20
C GLN A 573 -32.59 -8.89 0.36
N ARG A 574 -33.36 -9.20 1.41
CA ARG A 574 -34.62 -8.50 1.73
C ARG A 574 -34.40 -7.00 1.90
N ASP A 575 -33.29 -6.62 2.54
CA ASP A 575 -32.94 -5.23 2.81
C ASP A 575 -32.37 -4.49 1.57
N GLY A 576 -32.36 -5.13 0.39
CA GLY A 576 -32.02 -4.48 -0.89
C GLY A 576 -30.52 -4.22 -1.10
N TYR A 577 -29.65 -4.83 -0.29
CA TYR A 577 -28.20 -4.60 -0.37
C TYR A 577 -27.50 -5.45 -1.43
N PHE A 578 -28.12 -6.51 -1.94
CA PHE A 578 -27.58 -7.27 -3.08
C PHE A 578 -28.01 -6.74 -4.45
N GLU A 579 -28.81 -5.68 -4.49
CA GLU A 579 -29.30 -5.14 -5.75
C GLU A 579 -28.17 -4.53 -6.59
N PRO A 580 -28.07 -4.87 -7.88
CA PRO A 580 -27.04 -4.33 -8.75
C PRO A 580 -27.33 -2.88 -9.11
N MET A 581 -26.27 -2.08 -9.24
CA MET A 581 -26.41 -0.72 -9.75
C MET A 581 -26.86 -0.74 -11.21
N LYS A 582 -27.91 0.04 -11.53
CA LYS A 582 -28.42 0.19 -12.91
C LYS A 582 -27.39 0.90 -13.80
N SER A 583 -27.36 0.57 -15.09
CA SER A 583 -26.33 1.08 -16.04
C SER A 583 -26.24 2.62 -16.09
N GLY A 584 -27.38 3.32 -16.13
CA GLY A 584 -27.42 4.80 -16.13
C GLY A 584 -26.92 5.42 -14.81
N ALA A 585 -27.13 4.75 -13.68
CA ALA A 585 -26.64 5.21 -12.38
C ALA A 585 -25.12 5.11 -12.27
N LYS A 586 -24.48 4.14 -12.93
CA LYS A 586 -23.03 3.97 -12.94
C LYS A 586 -22.30 5.14 -13.59
N PHE A 587 -22.78 5.60 -14.75
CA PHE A 587 -22.19 6.76 -15.42
C PHE A 587 -22.35 8.01 -14.57
N LYS A 588 -23.55 8.23 -14.01
CA LYS A 588 -23.82 9.35 -13.10
C LYS A 588 -22.94 9.31 -11.86
N PHE A 589 -22.76 8.14 -11.23
CA PHE A 589 -21.86 7.95 -10.09
C PHE A 589 -20.41 8.31 -10.44
N LEU A 590 -19.89 7.80 -11.57
CA LEU A 590 -18.52 8.08 -11.99
C LEU A 590 -18.31 9.57 -12.31
N VAL A 591 -19.22 10.20 -13.06
CA VAL A 591 -19.16 11.63 -13.39
C VAL A 591 -19.25 12.48 -12.12
N THR A 592 -20.12 12.10 -11.18
CA THR A 592 -20.25 12.79 -9.89
C THR A 592 -18.94 12.68 -9.10
N LEU A 593 -18.34 11.49 -9.03
CA LEU A 593 -17.06 11.27 -8.36
C LEU A 593 -15.92 12.09 -9.00
N MET A 594 -15.82 12.08 -10.34
CA MET A 594 -14.78 12.80 -11.08
C MET A 594 -14.96 14.32 -11.01
N SER A 595 -16.18 14.83 -11.17
CA SER A 595 -16.48 16.26 -11.05
C SER A 595 -16.17 16.78 -9.65
N ARG A 596 -16.55 16.01 -8.63
CA ARG A 596 -16.24 16.32 -7.24
C ARG A 596 -14.72 16.30 -7.02
N LEU A 597 -14.03 15.24 -7.44
CA LEU A 597 -12.56 15.15 -7.37
C LEU A 597 -11.91 16.39 -7.96
N ALA A 598 -12.28 16.77 -9.18
CA ALA A 598 -11.73 17.93 -9.85
C ALA A 598 -11.96 19.23 -9.05
N LYS A 599 -13.18 19.47 -8.56
CA LYS A 599 -13.51 20.67 -7.77
C LYS A 599 -12.72 20.77 -6.47
N ASN A 600 -12.65 19.68 -5.71
CA ASN A 600 -11.96 19.67 -4.43
C ASN A 600 -10.44 19.61 -4.57
N TYR A 601 -9.92 18.95 -5.61
CA TYR A 601 -8.51 19.01 -5.95
C TYR A 601 -8.13 20.44 -6.34
N ALA A 602 -8.93 21.11 -7.17
CA ALA A 602 -8.76 22.53 -7.46
C ALA A 602 -8.83 23.37 -6.18
N LYS A 603 -9.75 23.07 -5.25
CA LYS A 603 -9.85 23.75 -3.95
C LYS A 603 -8.61 23.54 -3.07
N LEU A 604 -8.12 22.31 -2.90
CA LEU A 604 -6.91 22.02 -2.11
C LEU A 604 -5.70 22.78 -2.65
N TYR A 605 -5.53 22.79 -3.97
CA TYR A 605 -4.45 23.52 -4.62
C TYR A 605 -4.64 25.03 -4.52
N TYR A 606 -5.88 25.52 -4.66
CA TYR A 606 -6.21 26.92 -4.41
C TYR A 606 -5.89 27.33 -2.96
N ASP A 607 -6.39 26.58 -1.97
CA ASP A 607 -6.16 26.84 -0.55
C ASP A 607 -4.66 26.81 -0.22
N GLN A 608 -3.90 25.88 -0.81
CA GLN A 608 -2.45 25.82 -0.66
C GLN A 608 -1.74 27.00 -1.33
N ILE A 609 -2.12 27.37 -2.56
CA ILE A 609 -1.55 28.56 -3.24
C ILE A 609 -1.85 29.81 -2.42
N MET A 610 -3.06 29.96 -1.88
CA MET A 610 -3.44 31.08 -1.04
C MET A 610 -2.67 31.10 0.28
N ALA A 611 -2.43 29.94 0.91
CA ALA A 611 -1.58 29.83 2.08
C ALA A 611 -0.12 30.23 1.78
N ASP A 612 0.44 29.76 0.67
CA ASP A 612 1.79 30.11 0.23
C ASP A 612 1.93 31.60 -0.09
N LYS A 613 0.87 32.24 -0.64
CA LYS A 613 0.79 33.70 -0.86
C LYS A 613 0.75 34.45 0.47
N HIS A 614 -0.08 34.01 1.40
CA HIS A 614 -0.19 34.64 2.72
C HIS A 614 1.14 34.60 3.49
N ILE A 615 1.82 33.45 3.49
CA ILE A 615 3.16 33.30 4.06
C ILE A 615 4.16 34.22 3.32
N ASP A 616 4.03 34.40 2.01
CA ASP A 616 4.88 35.33 1.24
C ASP A 616 4.72 36.78 1.71
N ILE A 617 3.48 37.22 1.91
CA ILE A 617 3.17 38.57 2.37
C ILE A 617 3.68 38.80 3.81
N GLU A 618 3.43 37.87 4.72
CA GLU A 618 3.77 38.02 6.15
C GLU A 618 5.26 37.82 6.46
N VAL A 619 5.97 37.04 5.65
CA VAL A 619 7.36 36.65 5.94
C VAL A 619 8.35 37.31 4.98
N SER A 620 7.97 37.51 3.72
CA SER A 620 8.89 37.90 2.65
C SER A 620 8.62 39.28 2.05
N HIS A 621 7.48 39.89 2.34
CA HIS A 621 7.12 41.26 1.96
C HIS A 621 6.83 42.11 3.19
N ASN A 622 7.80 42.24 4.09
CA ASN A 622 7.63 43.00 5.32
C ASN A 622 7.91 44.49 5.14
N HIS A 623 8.80 44.86 4.23
CA HIS A 623 9.23 46.24 4.07
C HIS A 623 8.29 47.06 3.15
N PRO A 624 7.90 48.30 3.52
CA PRO A 624 7.02 49.14 2.69
C PRO A 624 7.52 49.38 1.26
N VAL A 625 8.85 49.47 1.06
CA VAL A 625 9.44 49.63 -0.29
C VAL A 625 9.29 48.37 -1.13
N ASN A 626 9.36 47.19 -0.50
CA ASN A 626 9.17 45.94 -1.20
C ASN A 626 7.70 45.77 -1.63
N LYS A 627 6.75 46.10 -0.74
CA LYS A 627 5.30 46.14 -1.06
C LYS A 627 4.99 47.13 -2.20
N PHE A 628 5.60 48.32 -2.17
CA PHE A 628 5.51 49.32 -3.25
C PHE A 628 6.04 48.77 -4.60
N GLY A 629 7.19 48.09 -4.57
CA GLY A 629 7.78 47.47 -5.76
C GLY A 629 6.91 46.35 -6.34
N HIS A 630 6.36 45.49 -5.50
CA HIS A 630 5.40 44.44 -5.91
C HIS A 630 4.12 45.04 -6.50
N PHE A 631 3.58 46.13 -5.94
CA PHE A 631 2.40 46.81 -6.47
C PHE A 631 2.63 47.33 -7.90
N TRP A 632 3.66 48.17 -8.11
CA TRP A 632 3.91 48.77 -9.43
C TRP A 632 4.41 47.78 -10.48
N SER A 633 5.16 46.77 -10.05
CA SER A 633 5.49 45.62 -10.90
C SER A 633 4.22 44.91 -11.40
N SER A 634 3.24 44.73 -10.52
CA SER A 634 1.98 44.06 -10.86
C SER A 634 1.12 44.85 -11.82
N VAL A 635 1.01 46.18 -11.61
CA VAL A 635 0.38 47.10 -12.57
C VAL A 635 1.02 46.95 -13.94
N GLY A 636 2.36 46.95 -14.01
CA GLY A 636 3.06 46.80 -15.28
C GLY A 636 2.83 45.45 -15.96
N MET A 637 2.77 44.36 -15.17
CA MET A 637 2.50 43.02 -15.72
C MET A 637 1.10 42.93 -16.32
N ILE A 638 0.09 43.44 -15.61
CA ILE A 638 -1.31 43.35 -16.04
C ILE A 638 -1.60 44.26 -17.23
N LEU A 639 -1.04 45.47 -17.25
CA LEU A 639 -1.32 46.45 -18.31
C LEU A 639 -0.49 46.24 -19.57
N PHE A 640 0.73 45.73 -19.45
CA PHE A 640 1.67 45.64 -20.58
C PHE A 640 2.08 44.20 -20.89
N ALA A 641 2.57 43.44 -19.91
CA ALA A 641 3.12 42.12 -20.18
C ALA A 641 2.05 41.10 -20.61
N TYR A 642 0.96 40.95 -19.87
CA TYR A 642 -0.07 39.94 -20.11
C TYR A 642 -0.86 40.17 -21.41
N PRO A 643 -1.30 41.39 -21.76
CA PRO A 643 -1.98 41.62 -23.02
C PRO A 643 -1.10 41.27 -24.23
N LEU A 644 0.20 41.63 -24.18
CA LEU A 644 1.15 41.30 -25.25
C LEU A 644 1.44 39.80 -25.34
N LEU A 645 1.51 39.10 -24.20
CA LEU A 645 1.75 37.65 -24.14
C LEU A 645 0.54 36.83 -24.62
N PHE A 646 -0.67 37.19 -24.18
CA PHE A 646 -1.84 36.31 -24.30
C PHE A 646 -2.89 36.80 -25.30
N TRP A 647 -2.92 38.09 -25.63
CA TRP A 647 -3.99 38.68 -26.44
C TRP A 647 -3.53 39.23 -27.79
N TYR A 648 -2.43 39.98 -27.81
CA TYR A 648 -1.95 40.67 -29.02
C TYR A 648 -1.02 39.84 -29.89
N GLY A 649 -0.67 38.61 -29.47
CA GLY A 649 0.18 37.71 -30.26
C GLY A 649 1.62 38.19 -30.43
N GLU A 650 2.11 39.04 -29.52
CA GLU A 650 3.49 39.58 -29.53
C GLU A 650 4.30 39.05 -28.33
N PRO A 651 4.57 37.72 -28.27
CA PRO A 651 5.15 37.09 -27.08
C PRO A 651 6.54 37.61 -26.74
N LEU A 652 7.32 38.06 -27.73
CA LEU A 652 8.66 38.63 -27.51
C LEU A 652 8.58 39.93 -26.70
N LYS A 653 7.71 40.87 -27.11
CA LYS A 653 7.52 42.13 -26.38
C LYS A 653 6.85 41.89 -25.02
N GLY A 654 5.91 40.94 -24.96
CA GLY A 654 5.29 40.52 -23.72
C GLY A 654 6.28 39.98 -22.70
N CYS A 655 7.20 39.10 -23.11
CA CYS A 655 8.28 38.59 -22.25
C CYS A 655 9.25 39.69 -21.81
N ALA A 656 9.55 40.66 -22.67
CA ALA A 656 10.40 41.80 -22.32
C ALA A 656 9.75 42.70 -21.25
N TRP A 657 8.45 42.98 -21.35
CA TRP A 657 7.70 43.70 -20.32
C TRP A 657 7.56 42.89 -19.02
N PHE A 658 7.36 41.58 -19.13
CA PHE A 658 7.36 40.67 -17.99
C PHE A 658 8.70 40.68 -17.25
N PHE A 659 9.81 40.69 -18.01
CA PHE A 659 11.16 40.82 -17.47
C PHE A 659 11.36 42.15 -16.73
N MET A 660 11.01 43.28 -17.37
CA MET A 660 11.23 44.61 -16.79
C MET A 660 10.47 44.79 -15.47
N THR A 661 9.24 44.31 -15.44
CA THR A 661 8.39 44.36 -14.23
C THR A 661 8.91 43.39 -13.15
N HIS A 662 9.47 42.24 -13.51
CA HIS A 662 10.13 41.34 -12.56
C HIS A 662 11.41 41.94 -11.96
N VAL A 663 12.19 42.74 -12.69
CA VAL A 663 13.35 43.45 -12.12
C VAL A 663 12.91 44.40 -11.01
N VAL A 664 11.86 45.17 -11.24
CA VAL A 664 11.26 46.03 -10.21
C VAL A 664 10.83 45.20 -9.00
N ARG A 665 10.15 44.08 -9.23
CA ARG A 665 9.72 43.13 -8.18
C ARG A 665 10.88 42.61 -7.33
N GLN A 666 11.97 42.19 -7.97
CA GLN A 666 13.10 41.55 -7.26
C GLN A 666 14.04 42.55 -6.59
N SER A 667 14.07 43.80 -7.03
CA SER A 667 14.86 44.86 -6.39
C SER A 667 14.46 45.09 -4.93
N GLY A 668 13.15 45.04 -4.61
CA GLY A 668 12.65 45.13 -3.24
C GLY A 668 13.18 44.01 -2.33
N HIS A 669 13.21 42.78 -2.84
CA HIS A 669 13.78 41.63 -2.14
C HIS A 669 15.30 41.73 -1.95
N PHE A 670 16.03 42.28 -2.91
CA PHE A 670 17.49 42.37 -2.85
C PHE A 670 17.98 43.47 -1.90
N PHE A 671 17.38 44.65 -1.95
CA PHE A 671 17.86 45.83 -1.21
C PHE A 671 17.23 45.99 0.18
N TYR A 672 15.99 45.53 0.38
CA TYR A 672 15.21 45.87 1.58
C TYR A 672 14.76 44.67 2.42
N GLU A 673 14.85 43.44 1.92
CA GLU A 673 14.50 42.23 2.70
C GLU A 673 15.75 41.41 3.06
N HIS A 674 15.92 41.10 4.34
CA HIS A 674 16.93 40.16 4.81
C HIS A 674 16.22 38.91 5.36
N GLN A 675 16.32 37.80 4.63
CA GLN A 675 15.59 36.55 4.89
C GLN A 675 16.52 35.51 5.53
N ASP A 676 16.11 35.01 6.70
CA ASP A 676 16.44 33.65 7.19
C ASP A 676 15.48 33.29 8.34
N ARG A 677 14.34 32.64 8.04
CA ARG A 677 13.36 32.21 9.06
C ARG A 677 12.74 30.85 8.73
N ASP A 678 12.56 30.03 9.76
CA ASP A 678 12.06 28.64 9.67
C ASP A 678 10.67 28.47 9.01
N ILE A 679 9.85 29.52 9.00
CA ILE A 679 8.50 29.49 8.41
C ILE A 679 8.55 29.60 6.89
N GLU A 680 9.56 30.29 6.32
CA GLU A 680 9.69 30.39 4.87
C GLU A 680 10.05 29.04 4.23
N LYS A 681 10.69 28.15 5.00
CA LYS A 681 10.92 26.73 4.64
C LYS A 681 9.64 25.92 4.46
N LEU A 682 8.48 26.44 4.89
CA LEU A 682 7.17 25.83 4.66
C LEU A 682 6.64 26.10 3.24
N LYS A 683 7.18 27.09 2.51
CA LYS A 683 6.84 27.33 1.11
C LYS A 683 7.44 26.24 0.21
N PHE A 684 6.70 25.84 -0.81
CA PHE A 684 7.23 24.93 -1.82
C PHE A 684 8.37 25.56 -2.62
N GLY A 685 9.51 24.85 -2.71
CA GLY A 685 10.66 25.29 -3.52
C GLY A 685 11.56 26.36 -2.89
N HIS A 686 11.46 26.59 -1.57
CA HIS A 686 12.22 27.62 -0.88
C HIS A 686 13.75 27.46 -1.02
N LYS A 687 14.41 28.47 -1.62
CA LYS A 687 15.86 28.70 -1.58
C LYS A 687 16.17 30.21 -1.68
N ASP A 688 16.79 30.78 -0.64
CA ASP A 688 17.17 32.21 -0.60
C ASP A 688 18.22 32.60 -1.65
N ALA A 689 19.09 31.66 -2.03
CA ALA A 689 20.11 31.87 -3.07
C ALA A 689 19.47 32.13 -4.45
N SER A 690 18.37 31.45 -4.77
CA SER A 690 17.74 31.51 -6.10
C SER A 690 17.19 32.89 -6.47
N LYS A 691 16.64 33.64 -5.50
CA LYS A 691 16.10 34.99 -5.73
C LYS A 691 17.21 36.00 -6.02
N LYS A 692 18.36 35.86 -5.33
CA LYS A 692 19.55 36.70 -5.53
C LYS A 692 20.30 36.34 -6.81
N GLU A 693 20.38 35.05 -7.13
CA GLU A 693 20.90 34.53 -8.41
C GLU A 693 20.07 35.05 -9.58
N ALA A 694 18.74 35.05 -9.47
CA ALA A 694 17.87 35.63 -10.50
C ALA A 694 18.22 37.10 -10.76
N VAL A 695 18.38 37.93 -9.74
CA VAL A 695 18.80 39.34 -9.89
C VAL A 695 20.18 39.48 -10.56
N ALA A 696 21.14 38.62 -10.20
CA ALA A 696 22.46 38.59 -10.83
C ALA A 696 22.38 38.22 -12.32
N PHE A 697 21.63 37.17 -12.66
CA PHE A 697 21.39 36.77 -14.06
C PHE A 697 20.62 37.84 -14.85
N LEU A 698 19.63 38.49 -14.24
CA LEU A 698 18.87 39.61 -14.84
C LEU A 698 19.79 40.82 -15.11
N SER A 699 20.72 41.11 -14.19
CA SER A 699 21.71 42.19 -14.35
C SER A 699 22.73 41.87 -15.44
N CYS A 700 23.21 40.62 -15.50
CA CYS A 700 24.05 40.13 -16.60
C CYS A 700 23.32 40.20 -17.95
N ALA A 701 22.03 39.89 -18.01
CA ALA A 701 21.21 39.99 -19.23
C ALA A 701 21.19 41.42 -19.77
N ALA A 702 20.98 42.41 -18.89
CA ALA A 702 20.96 43.82 -19.26
C ALA A 702 22.34 44.31 -19.75
N LEU A 703 23.43 43.85 -19.12
CA LEU A 703 24.79 44.14 -19.57
C LEU A 703 25.09 43.50 -20.93
N ILE A 704 24.70 42.25 -21.14
CA ILE A 704 24.84 41.56 -22.43
C ILE A 704 24.09 42.33 -23.52
N TYR A 705 22.87 42.78 -23.26
CA TYR A 705 22.09 43.59 -24.21
C TYR A 705 22.77 44.94 -24.50
N LYS A 706 23.30 45.63 -23.48
CA LYS A 706 23.98 46.92 -23.64
C LYS A 706 25.26 46.82 -24.48
N TYR A 707 26.06 45.78 -24.25
CA TYR A 707 27.35 45.56 -24.93
C TYR A 707 27.27 44.57 -26.10
N ARG A 708 26.06 44.27 -26.57
CA ARG A 708 25.76 43.18 -27.53
C ARG A 708 26.57 43.21 -28.82
N GLU A 709 26.81 44.38 -29.42
CA GLU A 709 27.54 44.47 -30.69
C GLU A 709 29.03 44.15 -30.52
N GLN A 710 29.60 44.58 -29.39
CA GLN A 710 31.00 44.33 -29.03
C GLN A 710 31.20 42.85 -28.66
N LEU A 711 30.25 42.26 -27.92
CA LEU A 711 30.22 40.84 -27.60
C LEU A 711 30.06 39.97 -28.87
N SER A 712 29.16 40.35 -29.77
CA SER A 712 28.93 39.65 -31.04
C SER A 712 30.17 39.68 -31.94
N SER A 713 30.83 40.84 -32.06
CA SER A 713 32.07 41.00 -32.84
C SER A 713 33.26 40.23 -32.24
N PHE A 714 33.30 40.08 -30.92
CA PHE A 714 34.31 39.27 -30.23
C PHE A 714 34.05 37.77 -30.41
N ALA A 715 32.81 37.30 -30.23
CA ALA A 715 32.44 35.89 -30.34
C ALA A 715 32.59 35.33 -31.76
N SER A 716 32.28 36.14 -32.78
CA SER A 716 32.43 35.77 -34.20
C SER A 716 33.88 35.54 -34.63
N LYS A 717 34.87 35.85 -33.79
CA LYS A 717 36.29 35.52 -34.04
C LYS A 717 36.64 34.07 -33.70
N TYR A 718 35.85 33.40 -32.86
CA TYR A 718 36.17 32.09 -32.31
C TYR A 718 35.12 31.01 -32.60
N ILE A 719 33.91 31.40 -33.02
CA ILE A 719 32.79 30.50 -33.28
C ILE A 719 32.11 30.95 -34.59
N ASP A 720 31.72 29.99 -35.43
CA ASP A 720 31.04 30.22 -36.71
C ASP A 720 29.80 31.13 -36.51
N PRO A 721 29.68 32.26 -37.23
CA PRO A 721 28.53 33.16 -37.14
C PRO A 721 27.18 32.47 -37.35
N SER A 722 27.15 31.35 -38.09
CA SER A 722 25.94 30.57 -38.31
C SER A 722 25.36 29.95 -37.03
N PHE A 723 26.14 29.87 -35.96
CA PHE A 723 25.71 29.38 -34.63
C PHE A 723 24.93 30.43 -33.81
N PHE A 724 24.96 31.72 -34.21
CA PHE A 724 24.33 32.85 -33.49
C PHE A 724 23.11 33.45 -34.22
N HIS A 725 22.41 32.67 -35.05
CA HIS A 725 21.23 33.11 -35.83
C HIS A 725 19.95 33.37 -35.00
N LEU A 726 20.07 33.79 -33.74
CA LEU A 726 18.91 34.31 -32.99
C LEU A 726 18.83 35.82 -33.17
N SER A 727 17.63 36.35 -33.42
CA SER A 727 17.43 37.80 -33.36
C SER A 727 17.73 38.32 -31.95
N ILE A 728 18.02 39.62 -31.83
CA ILE A 728 18.31 40.26 -30.53
C ILE A 728 17.16 40.02 -29.54
N ASP A 729 15.91 40.06 -30.01
CA ASP A 729 14.72 39.77 -29.21
C ASP A 729 14.68 38.31 -28.74
N GLN A 730 15.14 37.37 -29.58
CA GLN A 730 15.24 35.96 -29.22
C GLN A 730 16.36 35.70 -28.20
N TYR A 731 17.48 36.42 -28.26
CA TYR A 731 18.52 36.33 -27.24
C TYR A 731 18.05 36.83 -25.88
N VAL A 732 17.37 37.98 -25.84
CA VAL A 732 16.79 38.53 -24.61
C VAL A 732 15.72 37.59 -24.05
N LEU A 733 14.88 37.02 -24.92
CA LEU A 733 13.88 36.01 -24.54
C LEU A 733 14.53 34.77 -23.92
N VAL A 734 15.57 34.21 -24.54
CA VAL A 734 16.27 33.03 -24.02
C VAL A 734 16.81 33.32 -22.63
N ILE A 735 17.49 34.45 -22.43
CA ILE A 735 18.05 34.83 -21.12
C ILE A 735 16.93 35.09 -20.09
N ALA A 736 15.82 35.71 -20.48
CA ALA A 736 14.66 35.90 -19.60
C ALA A 736 14.03 34.57 -19.18
N LEU A 737 13.88 33.62 -20.10
CA LEU A 737 13.37 32.27 -19.82
C LEU A 737 14.31 31.50 -18.87
N PHE A 738 15.63 31.72 -18.95
CA PHE A 738 16.61 31.14 -18.02
C PHE A 738 16.45 31.60 -16.55
N THR A 739 15.62 32.60 -16.24
CA THR A 739 15.37 33.02 -14.86
C THR A 739 14.20 32.30 -14.19
N VAL A 740 13.24 31.80 -14.98
CA VAL A 740 12.01 31.15 -14.48
C VAL A 740 12.03 29.64 -14.76
N VAL A 741 12.48 29.24 -15.96
CA VAL A 741 12.44 27.85 -16.42
C VAL A 741 13.36 26.93 -15.62
N PRO A 742 14.62 27.29 -15.30
CA PRO A 742 15.48 26.41 -14.51
C PRO A 742 14.94 26.16 -13.10
N HIS A 743 14.36 27.17 -12.45
CA HIS A 743 13.75 27.00 -11.14
C HIS A 743 12.45 26.17 -11.20
N PHE A 744 11.61 26.37 -12.23
CA PHE A 744 10.47 25.49 -12.49
C PHE A 744 10.88 24.03 -12.71
N VAL A 745 11.90 23.79 -13.53
CA VAL A 745 12.44 22.45 -13.80
C VAL A 745 13.04 21.84 -12.54
N GLU A 746 13.74 22.63 -11.72
CA GLU A 746 14.27 22.20 -10.43
C GLU A 746 13.15 21.79 -9.47
N ILE A 747 12.08 22.59 -9.35
CA ILE A 747 10.92 22.26 -8.51
C ILE A 747 10.25 20.97 -9.01
N ILE A 748 10.10 20.81 -10.33
CA ILE A 748 9.55 19.58 -10.91
C ILE A 748 10.44 18.38 -10.59
N TYR A 749 11.76 18.55 -10.67
CA TYR A 749 12.72 17.48 -10.40
C TYR A 749 12.72 17.08 -8.92
N GLN A 750 12.73 18.04 -8.00
CA GLN A 750 12.82 17.79 -6.56
C GLN A 750 11.46 17.42 -5.94
N PHE A 751 10.37 18.01 -6.44
CA PHE A 751 9.06 17.98 -5.78
C PHE A 751 7.93 17.47 -6.70
N GLY A 752 8.19 17.22 -7.98
CA GLY A 752 7.26 16.64 -8.93
C GLY A 752 6.47 17.67 -9.77
N PHE A 753 5.94 17.20 -10.91
CA PHE A 753 5.28 18.04 -11.93
C PHE A 753 4.15 18.92 -11.38
N LEU A 754 3.26 18.33 -10.58
CA LEU A 754 2.09 19.04 -10.03
C LEU A 754 2.48 20.21 -9.13
N ARG A 755 3.58 20.08 -8.37
CA ARG A 755 4.09 21.16 -7.52
C ARG A 755 4.74 22.26 -8.36
N GLY A 756 5.47 21.91 -9.41
CA GLY A 756 5.95 22.88 -10.39
C GLY A 756 4.82 23.71 -11.00
N MET A 757 3.73 23.05 -11.42
CA MET A 757 2.56 23.75 -11.98
C MET A 757 1.89 24.70 -10.97
N SER A 758 1.88 24.35 -9.69
CA SER A 758 1.31 25.20 -8.63
C SER A 758 2.14 26.48 -8.43
N TRP A 759 3.47 26.34 -8.45
CA TRP A 759 4.39 27.48 -8.40
C TRP A 759 4.25 28.37 -9.64
N ALA A 760 4.10 27.80 -10.83
CA ALA A 760 3.89 28.57 -12.06
C ALA A 760 2.55 29.33 -12.02
N LEU A 761 1.47 28.69 -11.57
CA LEU A 761 0.17 29.33 -11.36
C LEU A 761 0.24 30.46 -10.32
N LYS A 762 1.01 30.27 -9.24
CA LYS A 762 1.26 31.33 -8.26
C LYS A 762 1.88 32.55 -8.95
N ILE A 763 2.99 32.40 -9.67
CA ILE A 763 3.68 33.52 -10.35
C ILE A 763 2.78 34.28 -11.35
N ILE A 764 1.94 33.55 -12.08
CA ILE A 764 1.02 34.17 -13.06
C ILE A 764 -0.14 34.89 -12.37
N THR A 765 -0.52 34.47 -11.16
CA THR A 765 -1.68 35.06 -10.45
C THR A 765 -1.28 36.06 -9.37
N ASP A 766 -0.02 36.08 -8.95
CA ASP A 766 0.50 37.00 -7.94
C ASP A 766 0.20 38.46 -8.29
N PRO A 767 0.37 38.95 -9.54
CA PRO A 767 0.09 40.34 -9.85
C PRO A 767 -1.35 40.79 -9.54
N PHE A 768 -2.33 39.91 -9.70
CA PHE A 768 -3.72 40.24 -9.40
C PHE A 768 -3.98 40.30 -7.90
N THR A 769 -3.35 39.41 -7.12
CA THR A 769 -3.47 39.43 -5.65
C THR A 769 -2.66 40.58 -5.03
N ASP A 770 -1.47 40.85 -5.54
CA ASP A 770 -0.58 41.92 -5.08
C ASP A 770 -1.24 43.31 -5.22
N LEU A 771 -2.07 43.53 -6.24
CA LEU A 771 -2.85 44.77 -6.34
C LEU A 771 -3.82 44.94 -5.17
N LEU A 772 -4.47 43.85 -4.74
CA LEU A 772 -5.42 43.86 -3.62
C LEU A 772 -4.71 43.90 -2.26
N ASP A 773 -3.55 43.24 -2.16
CA ASP A 773 -2.80 43.13 -0.90
C ASP A 773 -1.95 44.38 -0.62
N PHE A 774 -1.51 45.09 -1.66
CA PHE A 774 -0.59 46.22 -1.54
C PHE A 774 -1.15 47.57 -2.04
N TYR A 775 -2.45 47.70 -2.31
CA TYR A 775 -3.05 48.98 -2.75
C TYR A 775 -2.80 50.14 -1.77
N THR A 776 -2.68 49.88 -0.47
CA THR A 776 -2.37 50.92 0.53
C THR A 776 -0.94 51.47 0.41
N HIS A 777 -0.09 50.83 -0.40
CA HIS A 777 1.31 51.16 -0.64
C HIS A 777 1.56 51.69 -2.05
N VAL A 778 0.52 52.11 -2.79
CA VAL A 778 0.67 52.79 -4.10
C VAL A 778 1.60 54.01 -3.97
N ILE A 779 1.48 54.73 -2.86
CA ILE A 779 2.30 55.88 -2.49
C ILE A 779 2.89 55.61 -1.11
N ILE A 780 4.22 55.62 -1.02
CA ILE A 780 4.94 55.50 0.26
C ILE A 780 5.81 56.73 0.49
N HIS A 781 6.00 57.09 1.76
CA HIS A 781 6.82 58.24 2.12
C HIS A 781 8.31 58.02 1.74
N PRO A 782 9.02 58.98 1.12
CA PRO A 782 10.41 58.82 0.64
C PRO A 782 11.39 58.30 1.70
N ARG A 783 11.15 58.62 2.99
CA ARG A 783 11.92 58.11 4.14
C ARG A 783 12.14 56.59 4.13
N TRP A 784 11.18 55.82 3.62
CA TRP A 784 11.26 54.36 3.60
C TRP A 784 12.33 53.85 2.62
N PHE A 785 12.65 54.59 1.55
CA PHE A 785 13.74 54.21 0.63
C PHE A 785 15.13 54.38 1.25
N LEU A 786 15.23 55.13 2.36
CA LEU A 786 16.45 55.39 3.12
C LEU A 786 16.53 54.53 4.39
N ASP A 787 15.48 53.77 4.72
CA ASP A 787 15.43 52.90 5.89
C ASP A 787 15.96 51.51 5.53
N PHE A 788 17.27 51.32 5.73
CA PHE A 788 17.94 50.04 5.57
C PHE A 788 18.00 49.23 6.89
N LYS A 789 17.23 49.59 7.93
CA LYS A 789 17.32 48.92 9.24
C LYS A 789 17.00 47.43 9.15
N GLU A 790 17.79 46.61 9.85
CA GLU A 790 17.56 45.19 10.04
C GLU A 790 16.25 44.94 10.81
N HIS A 791 15.16 44.67 10.09
CA HIS A 791 13.90 44.24 10.71
C HIS A 791 13.92 42.71 10.93
N ARG A 792 14.61 42.26 11.98
CA ARG A 792 14.49 40.88 12.47
C ARG A 792 13.27 40.77 13.38
N ALA A 793 12.49 39.71 13.18
CA ALA A 793 11.37 39.33 13.99
C ALA A 793 11.35 37.80 14.13
N THR A 794 11.00 37.27 15.28
CA THR A 794 10.97 35.84 15.54
C THR A 794 9.52 35.40 15.54
N TYR A 795 9.18 34.28 14.90
CA TYR A 795 7.82 33.77 14.84
C TYR A 795 7.80 32.31 15.32
N ARG A 796 6.76 31.90 16.06
CA ARG A 796 6.57 30.53 16.53
C ARG A 796 5.34 29.94 15.84
N LEU A 797 5.52 28.76 15.24
CA LEU A 797 4.43 27.96 14.69
C LEU A 797 3.78 27.13 15.80
N ASP A 798 2.50 27.35 16.04
CA ASP A 798 1.72 26.44 16.88
C ASP A 798 1.38 25.18 16.07
N ILE A 799 2.02 24.06 16.41
CA ILE A 799 1.89 22.78 15.69
C ILE A 799 0.45 22.24 15.73
N LYS A 800 -0.36 22.60 16.74
CA LYS A 800 -1.75 22.14 16.87
C LYS A 800 -2.71 22.98 16.05
N THR A 801 -2.55 24.30 16.06
CA THR A 801 -3.48 25.21 15.35
C THR A 801 -3.00 25.61 13.96
N LYS A 802 -1.73 25.32 13.63
CA LYS A 802 -1.01 25.79 12.44
C LYS A 802 -0.96 27.32 12.29
N LYS A 803 -1.28 28.06 13.35
CA LYS A 803 -1.21 29.53 13.35
C LYS A 803 0.21 29.98 13.68
N VAL A 804 0.65 31.02 12.97
CA VAL A 804 1.94 31.68 13.19
C VAL A 804 1.72 32.85 14.14
N VAL A 805 2.53 32.91 15.20
CA VAL A 805 2.47 34.00 16.18
C VAL A 805 3.82 34.70 16.23
N LYS A 806 3.82 36.04 16.13
CA LYS A 806 5.03 36.85 16.31
C LYS A 806 5.48 36.78 17.78
N VAL A 807 6.75 36.42 17.98
CA VAL A 807 7.40 36.23 19.28
C VAL A 807 8.25 37.44 19.64
N GLU A 808 9.06 37.94 18.69
CA GLU A 808 9.87 39.17 18.83
C GLU A 808 9.82 39.99 17.54
#